data_AF-G5A0Y0-F1
#
_entry.id   AF-G5A0Y0-F1
#
_cell.length_a   1.000
_cell.length_b   1.000
_cell.length_c   1.000
_cell.angle_alpha   90.00
_cell.angle_beta   90.00
_cell.angle_gamma   90.00
#
_symmetry.space_group_name_H-M   'P 1'
#
loop_
_entity.id
_entity.type
_entity.pdbx_description
1 polymer ?
#
loop_
_entity_poly.entity_id
_entity_poly.type
_entity_poly.pdbx_seq_one_letter_code
_entity_poly.pdbx_strand_id
1 'polypeptide(L)'
;MTKAYSIESDFEDSKWPFTGEGVFEDVLKPRGAGCTQVSKILARADEHAGEYSFGGLADTLPAISGLFVGSVGTIHTPLVADQAEKLIALCKKSPFGHNLDTKMDENVRRSWQLEANLVQFKNPSWQVGMDKLQKVIADRLGYTDVPLECVLYKLLVYGEGGHFVKHQDTEKEDGMIATLVVQPPSAHEGGDLAVYRDGELTYRHDFGKADGSAAFATHYAVHYADAEHALEEVTKGFRLVLVYSICLPSTMRHLKRTEDKRLSEDLAQAIASMGSEKKTSTKATSDEKPADTQDDMKDADDKSGDTKREEKDDDDDDDESYLAYEEDEDEDDSFALLLDHEYTMKSILSLGSEALKGIDRARLHALEGANALVAPVKKRRFFIAQLAHDVSFYDCGDYGSDEELCHRESMTWYSMTGEDLGQVKNSRQKLNLLNPGHETLLDLWTDSGVRTKEGGYTGNEGSTRITTYSRYAIVAWRVVDHAKKALKFMTIDAAAEALREQKPVDGAALRTLLDGATAKLKAENQIKEYGEEKEELSMMFREVVCDLLVDAGDPSVVNLFFNDHCGALGDLEGNGALVPSITKILRVYDWGQIGEAVLKALGKSDHGYLGGFSTLELILRLTDGLDAGTVRQALIDKAMQQITATNDEDLLESSSIGLLWKVAIDCGDKTLFDTVANRLKNADPSLLGPSIQYLSQYVNSADGNDEKVTLVAFVAPKRVQWLRDQIEVLEKPFSWEMREAEFPDNNEIQSFLRSAEGSMVIKGAEKKFNDLEEAKQFAARWMKEEQTMCSFEMEADETNGDAFVRITKTRDWSLKQQSHLVLYRKELRRLVDRDENSNGDDGDTKKRSRLD
;
A
#
# COMPACT_ATOMS: atom_id res chain seq x y z
N MET A 1 15.24 15.80 32.88
CA MET A 1 16.33 15.98 31.90
C MET A 1 15.99 15.07 30.75
N THR A 2 15.52 15.63 29.65
CA THR A 2 15.20 14.88 28.42
C THR A 2 16.53 14.35 27.89
N LYS A 3 16.74 13.02 27.88
CA LYS A 3 17.84 12.41 27.13
C LYS A 3 17.67 12.87 25.69
N ALA A 4 18.66 13.55 25.12
CA ALA A 4 18.71 13.74 23.68
C ALA A 4 19.05 12.37 23.10
N TYR A 5 18.07 11.70 22.52
CA TYR A 5 18.27 10.44 21.81
C TYR A 5 18.99 10.76 20.50
N SER A 6 20.13 10.12 20.25
CA SER A 6 20.98 10.39 19.08
C SER A 6 20.97 9.19 18.15
N ILE A 7 21.20 9.42 16.86
CA ILE A 7 21.42 8.36 15.88
C ILE A 7 22.55 7.40 16.30
N GLU A 8 23.51 7.89 17.08
CA GLU A 8 24.58 7.07 17.65
C GLU A 8 24.02 6.00 18.60
N SER A 9 22.97 6.30 19.38
CA SER A 9 22.32 5.31 20.26
C SER A 9 21.51 4.27 19.48
N ASP A 10 20.95 4.68 18.34
CA ASP A 10 20.15 3.79 17.49
C ASP A 10 21.02 2.85 16.64
N PHE A 11 22.34 3.09 16.54
CA PHE A 11 23.29 2.29 15.75
C PHE A 11 24.56 1.90 16.55
N GLU A 12 24.48 1.78 17.89
CA GLU A 12 25.64 1.44 18.75
C GLU A 12 26.31 0.12 18.33
N ASP A 13 25.52 -0.82 17.82
CA ASP A 13 25.96 -2.12 17.31
C ASP A 13 26.77 -2.05 16.00
N SER A 14 26.96 -0.86 15.42
CA SER A 14 27.70 -0.66 14.16
C SER A 14 27.12 -1.42 12.96
N LYS A 15 25.83 -1.78 13.02
CA LYS A 15 25.07 -2.45 11.95
C LYS A 15 24.28 -1.43 11.16
N TRP A 16 24.67 -1.21 9.92
CA TRP A 16 24.10 -0.18 9.07
C TRP A 16 23.02 -0.73 8.12
N PRO A 17 21.96 0.07 7.86
CA PRO A 17 20.88 -0.35 6.99
C PRO A 17 21.40 -0.64 5.57
N PHE A 18 21.03 -1.79 5.02
CA PHE A 18 21.27 -2.17 3.62
C PHE A 18 22.74 -2.32 3.16
N THR A 19 23.75 -2.00 3.99
CA THR A 19 25.18 -2.09 3.64
C THR A 19 25.93 -3.20 4.37
N GLY A 20 25.80 -3.31 5.70
CA GLY A 20 26.56 -4.25 6.53
C GLY A 20 27.09 -3.62 7.82
N GLU A 21 28.23 -4.12 8.31
CA GLU A 21 28.88 -3.65 9.55
C GLU A 21 29.99 -2.62 9.26
N GLY A 22 30.17 -1.61 10.13
CA GLY A 22 31.21 -0.58 10.02
C GLY A 22 31.12 0.49 11.11
N VAL A 23 32.21 1.20 11.40
CA VAL A 23 32.20 2.27 12.42
C VAL A 23 31.68 3.59 11.84
N PHE A 24 31.20 4.50 12.70
CA PHE A 24 30.55 5.76 12.30
C PHE A 24 31.34 6.57 11.27
N GLU A 25 32.66 6.67 11.43
CA GLU A 25 33.54 7.48 10.57
C GLU A 25 33.96 6.77 9.27
N ASP A 26 33.54 5.52 9.06
CA ASP A 26 33.89 4.80 7.84
C ASP A 26 33.20 5.43 6.63
N VAL A 27 34.01 5.83 5.64
CA VAL A 27 33.49 6.28 4.35
C VAL A 27 33.09 5.06 3.53
N LEU A 28 31.80 4.95 3.21
CA LEU A 28 31.27 3.81 2.47
C LEU A 28 31.93 3.71 1.10
N LYS A 29 32.47 2.53 0.78
CA LYS A 29 33.04 2.22 -0.53
C LYS A 29 32.15 1.23 -1.28
N PRO A 30 31.79 1.53 -2.55
CA PRO A 30 31.06 0.57 -3.37
C PRO A 30 31.86 -0.72 -3.55
N ARG A 31 31.16 -1.86 -3.56
CA ARG A 31 31.75 -3.17 -3.89
C ARG A 31 31.95 -3.26 -5.40
N GLY A 32 33.01 -3.93 -5.85
CA GLY A 32 33.33 -4.04 -7.28
C GLY A 32 34.07 -2.82 -7.87
N ALA A 33 35.02 -3.10 -8.77
CA ALA A 33 35.87 -2.08 -9.38
C ALA A 33 35.09 -1.15 -10.32
N GLY A 34 34.13 -1.68 -11.08
CA GLY A 34 33.29 -0.90 -11.97
C GLY A 34 32.36 0.04 -11.21
N CYS A 35 31.69 -0.43 -10.15
CA CYS A 35 30.81 0.41 -9.32
C CYS A 35 31.61 1.50 -8.60
N THR A 36 32.83 1.19 -8.13
CA THR A 36 33.75 2.20 -7.57
C THR A 36 34.08 3.28 -8.61
N GLN A 37 34.36 2.90 -9.86
CA GLN A 37 34.66 3.84 -10.93
C GLN A 37 33.43 4.68 -11.31
N VAL A 38 32.24 4.08 -11.38
CA VAL A 38 30.99 4.81 -11.63
C VAL A 38 30.70 5.82 -10.52
N SER A 39 30.85 5.41 -9.24
CA SER A 39 30.70 6.31 -8.09
C SER A 39 31.62 7.53 -8.20
N LYS A 40 32.89 7.30 -8.54
CA LYS A 40 33.88 8.37 -8.71
C LYS A 40 33.55 9.31 -9.87
N ILE A 41 33.03 8.80 -10.98
CA ILE A 41 32.65 9.63 -12.13
C ILE A 41 31.39 10.44 -11.79
N LEU A 42 30.41 9.85 -11.12
CA LEU A 42 29.18 10.55 -10.69
C LEU A 42 29.45 11.70 -9.72
N ALA A 43 30.53 11.65 -8.93
CA ALA A 43 30.96 12.78 -8.10
C ALA A 43 31.23 14.07 -8.92
N ARG A 44 31.54 13.95 -10.23
CA ARG A 44 31.74 15.10 -11.13
C ARG A 44 30.44 15.74 -11.61
N ALA A 45 29.28 15.13 -11.33
CA ALA A 45 27.98 15.66 -11.75
C ALA A 45 27.62 17.00 -11.08
N ASP A 46 28.31 17.35 -9.99
CA ASP A 46 28.10 18.57 -9.22
C ASP A 46 28.30 19.86 -10.05
N GLU A 47 29.18 19.81 -11.06
CA GLU A 47 29.40 20.95 -11.96
C GLU A 47 28.15 21.37 -12.77
N HIS A 48 27.14 20.50 -12.88
CA HIS A 48 25.90 20.71 -13.66
C HIS A 48 24.60 20.57 -12.86
N ALA A 49 24.69 20.41 -11.54
CA ALA A 49 23.57 20.20 -10.63
C ALA A 49 22.73 21.47 -10.37
N GLY A 50 23.28 22.64 -10.69
CA GLY A 50 22.70 23.93 -10.33
C GLY A 50 23.09 24.37 -8.91
N GLU A 51 22.97 25.67 -8.65
CA GLU A 51 23.27 26.27 -7.35
C GLU A 51 22.15 25.95 -6.34
N TYR A 52 22.52 25.44 -5.15
CA TYR A 52 21.58 25.07 -4.08
C TYR A 52 20.75 26.26 -3.57
N SER A 53 21.42 27.39 -3.35
CA SER A 53 20.76 28.66 -3.09
C SER A 53 21.58 29.81 -3.62
N PHE A 54 20.90 30.81 -4.19
CA PHE A 54 21.55 31.98 -4.76
C PHE A 54 20.65 33.19 -4.75
N GLY A 55 21.24 34.38 -4.81
CA GLY A 55 20.50 35.63 -4.82
C GLY A 55 21.34 36.81 -5.24
N GLY A 56 20.76 37.98 -5.17
CA GLY A 56 21.42 39.25 -5.46
C GLY A 56 20.48 40.29 -6.04
N LEU A 57 21.07 41.27 -6.72
CA LEU A 57 20.34 42.32 -7.43
C LEU A 57 19.52 41.72 -8.58
N ALA A 58 18.21 41.99 -8.61
CA ALA A 58 17.35 41.63 -9.72
C ALA A 58 17.39 42.74 -10.79
N ASP A 59 18.51 42.84 -11.51
CA ASP A 59 18.77 43.85 -12.55
C ASP A 59 17.74 43.86 -13.70
N THR A 60 17.10 42.71 -13.92
CA THR A 60 16.01 42.54 -14.87
C THR A 60 14.69 43.17 -14.42
N LEU A 61 14.48 43.38 -13.12
CA LEU A 61 13.23 43.93 -12.57
C LEU A 61 13.31 45.45 -12.35
N PRO A 62 12.24 46.20 -12.64
CA PRO A 62 12.22 47.64 -12.40
C PRO A 62 12.08 47.94 -10.90
N ALA A 63 12.81 48.94 -10.40
CA ALA A 63 12.65 49.44 -9.03
C ALA A 63 11.20 49.93 -8.74
N ILE A 64 10.54 50.47 -9.77
CA ILE A 64 9.12 50.83 -9.72
C ILE A 64 8.31 49.63 -10.21
N SER A 65 7.87 48.76 -9.29
CA SER A 65 7.12 47.54 -9.62
C SER A 65 5.72 47.81 -10.19
N GLY A 66 5.15 48.98 -9.91
CA GLY A 66 3.74 49.25 -10.20
C GLY A 66 2.78 48.36 -9.40
N LEU A 67 3.22 47.89 -8.22
CA LEU A 67 2.44 47.06 -7.31
C LEU A 67 1.12 47.76 -6.95
N PHE A 68 0.02 47.03 -7.15
CA PHE A 68 -1.34 47.49 -6.90
C PHE A 68 -2.10 46.44 -6.09
N VAL A 69 -2.74 46.88 -5.00
CA VAL A 69 -3.47 46.01 -4.08
C VAL A 69 -4.88 46.56 -3.90
N GLY A 70 -5.87 45.86 -4.47
CA GLY A 70 -7.32 46.07 -4.30
C GLY A 70 -7.75 47.49 -3.88
N SER A 71 -8.27 47.61 -2.65
CA SER A 71 -8.79 48.85 -2.06
C SER A 71 -7.73 49.80 -1.51
N VAL A 72 -6.47 49.37 -1.34
CA VAL A 72 -5.36 50.24 -0.91
C VAL A 72 -4.83 51.07 -2.08
N GLY A 73 -4.88 50.52 -3.29
CA GLY A 73 -4.42 51.17 -4.50
C GLY A 73 -2.95 50.88 -4.81
N THR A 74 -2.26 51.85 -5.40
CA THR A 74 -0.84 51.71 -5.78
C THR A 74 0.05 51.77 -4.54
N ILE A 75 0.88 50.75 -4.35
CA ILE A 75 1.91 50.69 -3.30
C ILE A 75 3.20 51.28 -3.85
N HIS A 76 3.73 52.30 -3.18
CA HIS A 76 4.99 52.92 -3.56
C HIS A 76 6.15 52.23 -2.82
N THR A 77 7.28 52.08 -3.51
CA THR A 77 8.52 51.53 -2.96
C THR A 77 9.60 52.63 -2.94
N PRO A 78 10.46 52.72 -1.91
CA PRO A 78 10.51 51.85 -0.74
C PRO A 78 9.29 51.97 0.19
N LEU A 79 8.87 50.85 0.78
CA LEU A 79 7.69 50.79 1.63
C LEU A 79 7.89 51.66 2.89
N VAL A 80 7.07 52.71 3.04
CA VAL A 80 7.05 53.60 4.21
C VAL A 80 5.93 53.22 5.18
N ALA A 81 6.06 53.60 6.46
CA ALA A 81 5.17 53.19 7.55
C ALA A 81 3.67 53.37 7.23
N ASP A 82 3.25 54.56 6.79
CA ASP A 82 1.84 54.85 6.46
C ASP A 82 1.25 53.91 5.39
N GLN A 83 2.06 53.45 4.43
CA GLN A 83 1.62 52.50 3.41
C GLN A 83 1.71 51.06 3.91
N ALA A 84 2.73 50.74 4.72
CA ALA A 84 2.85 49.44 5.37
C ALA A 84 1.64 49.15 6.26
N GLU A 85 1.20 50.11 7.08
CA GLU A 85 0.04 49.95 7.96
C GLU A 85 -1.26 49.72 7.18
N LYS A 86 -1.46 50.44 6.07
CA LYS A 86 -2.62 50.24 5.18
C LYS A 86 -2.60 48.86 4.53
N LEU A 87 -1.42 48.39 4.13
CA LEU A 87 -1.24 47.07 3.55
C LEU A 87 -1.47 45.97 4.60
N ILE A 88 -0.91 46.13 5.80
CA ILE A 88 -1.06 45.24 6.95
C ILE A 88 -2.54 45.12 7.36
N ALA A 89 -3.31 46.21 7.30
CA ALA A 89 -4.74 46.20 7.62
C ALA A 89 -5.58 45.29 6.69
N LEU A 90 -5.09 44.99 5.48
CA LEU A 90 -5.70 44.00 4.57
C LEU A 90 -5.10 42.59 4.70
N CYS A 91 -3.92 42.48 5.31
CA CYS A 91 -3.23 41.21 5.45
C CYS A 91 -3.79 40.40 6.62
N LYS A 92 -3.66 39.07 6.53
CA LYS A 92 -3.83 38.18 7.68
C LYS A 92 -2.46 37.97 8.33
N LYS A 93 -2.42 37.70 9.64
CA LYS A 93 -1.18 37.15 10.24
C LYS A 93 -0.86 35.82 9.56
N SER A 94 0.40 35.62 9.22
CA SER A 94 0.83 34.43 8.48
C SER A 94 0.80 33.22 9.41
N PRO A 95 0.04 32.15 9.09
CA PRO A 95 0.04 30.94 9.89
C PRO A 95 1.37 30.18 9.75
N PHE A 96 1.61 29.25 10.67
CA PHE A 96 2.60 28.19 10.49
C PHE A 96 1.90 26.81 10.56
N GLY A 97 2.45 25.84 9.82
CA GLY A 97 1.92 24.48 9.77
C GLY A 97 2.68 23.57 10.73
N HIS A 98 1.95 22.77 11.50
CA HIS A 98 2.49 21.61 12.21
C HIS A 98 1.55 20.44 11.91
N ASN A 99 1.97 19.53 11.03
CA ASN A 99 1.12 18.49 10.45
C ASN A 99 -0.08 19.09 9.66
N LEU A 100 -1.30 18.60 9.90
CA LEU A 100 -2.55 19.05 9.24
C LEU A 100 -3.21 20.25 9.93
N ASP A 101 -2.66 20.74 11.05
CA ASP A 101 -3.24 21.83 11.83
C ASP A 101 -2.57 23.18 11.54
N THR A 102 -3.40 24.19 11.30
CA THR A 102 -2.97 25.59 11.13
C THR A 102 -2.91 26.25 12.51
N LYS A 103 -1.70 26.51 13.03
CA LYS A 103 -1.50 27.19 14.33
C LYS A 103 -0.98 28.62 14.14
N MET A 104 -1.25 29.48 15.12
CA MET A 104 -0.83 30.88 15.18
C MET A 104 0.04 31.08 16.43
N ASP A 105 1.36 31.18 16.26
CA ASP A 105 2.35 31.40 17.32
C ASP A 105 3.37 32.41 16.81
N GLU A 106 3.38 33.58 17.43
CA GLU A 106 4.22 34.70 17.02
C GLU A 106 5.69 34.52 17.42
N ASN A 107 6.01 33.53 18.26
CA ASN A 107 7.39 33.13 18.56
C ASN A 107 7.99 32.24 17.46
N VAL A 108 7.13 31.61 16.64
CA VAL A 108 7.54 30.76 15.52
C VAL A 108 7.58 31.55 14.22
N ARG A 109 6.57 32.40 13.99
CA ARG A 109 6.47 33.22 12.79
C ARG A 109 5.74 34.53 13.07
N ARG A 110 6.41 35.65 12.79
CA ARG A 110 5.82 36.99 12.90
C ARG A 110 5.88 37.72 11.56
N SER A 111 4.79 37.61 10.80
CA SER A 111 4.65 38.26 9.49
C SER A 111 3.19 38.42 9.09
N TRP A 112 2.92 39.35 8.18
CA TRP A 112 1.61 39.55 7.57
C TRP A 112 1.62 39.06 6.13
N GLN A 113 0.61 38.27 5.73
CA GLN A 113 0.49 37.75 4.38
C GLN A 113 -0.76 38.24 3.66
N LEU A 114 -0.62 38.39 2.35
CA LEU A 114 -1.70 38.65 1.40
C LEU A 114 -1.66 37.62 0.27
N GLU A 115 -2.82 37.08 -0.08
CA GLU A 115 -2.98 36.09 -1.15
C GLU A 115 -2.66 36.69 -2.53
N ALA A 116 -2.06 35.88 -3.41
CA ALA A 116 -1.61 36.33 -4.73
C ALA A 116 -2.71 36.94 -5.60
N ASN A 117 -3.96 36.47 -5.51
CA ASN A 117 -5.09 36.99 -6.29
C ASN A 117 -5.46 38.45 -5.98
N LEU A 118 -4.99 39.01 -4.86
CA LEU A 118 -5.19 40.41 -4.48
C LEU A 118 -4.04 41.33 -4.93
N VAL A 119 -2.98 40.76 -5.51
CA VAL A 119 -1.76 41.45 -5.93
C VAL A 119 -1.73 41.59 -7.44
N GLN A 120 -1.52 42.81 -7.94
CA GLN A 120 -1.39 43.09 -9.37
C GLN A 120 -0.18 43.98 -9.65
N PHE A 121 0.45 43.80 -10.81
CA PHE A 121 1.53 44.66 -11.29
C PHE A 121 1.05 45.47 -12.48
N LYS A 122 0.91 46.78 -12.30
CA LYS A 122 0.47 47.72 -13.36
C LYS A 122 1.61 48.20 -14.25
N ASN A 123 2.86 47.95 -13.87
CA ASN A 123 4.01 48.21 -14.72
C ASN A 123 4.26 47.00 -15.64
N PRO A 124 4.04 47.11 -16.97
CA PRO A 124 4.28 45.99 -17.89
C PRO A 124 5.74 45.53 -17.91
N SER A 125 6.69 46.41 -17.56
CA SER A 125 8.10 46.04 -17.43
C SER A 125 8.37 45.03 -16.31
N TRP A 126 7.46 44.89 -15.34
CA TRP A 126 7.59 43.88 -14.30
C TRP A 126 7.51 42.47 -14.89
N GLN A 127 6.51 42.20 -15.73
CA GLN A 127 6.36 40.88 -16.35
C GLN A 127 7.53 40.57 -17.29
N VAL A 128 7.93 41.54 -18.12
CA VAL A 128 9.10 41.39 -19.00
C VAL A 128 10.39 41.13 -18.21
N GLY A 129 10.52 41.74 -17.03
CA GLY A 129 11.63 41.52 -16.13
C GLY A 129 11.59 40.12 -15.50
N MET A 130 10.43 39.68 -15.02
CA MET A 130 10.22 38.33 -14.49
C MET A 130 10.54 37.26 -15.54
N ASP A 131 10.10 37.43 -16.79
CA ASP A 131 10.38 36.47 -17.87
C ASP A 131 11.89 36.35 -18.16
N LYS A 132 12.66 37.42 -17.94
CA LYS A 132 14.14 37.40 -18.06
C LYS A 132 14.78 36.77 -16.82
N LEU A 133 14.33 37.16 -15.62
CA LEU A 133 14.82 36.61 -14.36
C LEU A 133 14.61 35.10 -14.30
N GLN A 134 13.46 34.63 -14.78
CA GLN A 134 13.11 33.22 -14.92
C GLN A 134 14.17 32.45 -15.72
N LYS A 135 14.68 33.01 -16.83
CA LYS A 135 15.75 32.36 -17.61
C LYS A 135 17.06 32.28 -16.84
N VAL A 136 17.43 33.36 -16.16
CA VAL A 136 18.63 33.37 -15.30
C VAL A 136 18.51 32.34 -14.18
N ILE A 137 17.34 32.24 -13.55
CA ILE A 137 17.04 31.27 -12.51
C ILE A 137 17.10 29.85 -13.08
N ALA A 138 16.51 29.61 -14.25
CA ALA A 138 16.55 28.32 -14.91
C ALA A 138 18.00 27.88 -15.16
N ASP A 139 18.84 28.77 -15.71
CA ASP A 139 20.25 28.47 -15.93
C ASP A 139 21.00 28.16 -14.63
N ARG A 140 20.83 28.99 -13.60
CA ARG A 140 21.52 28.83 -12.31
C ARG A 140 21.04 27.61 -11.52
N LEU A 141 19.78 27.19 -11.65
CA LEU A 141 19.27 25.96 -11.06
C LEU A 141 19.63 24.70 -11.88
N GLY A 142 20.33 24.83 -13.01
CA GLY A 142 20.69 23.71 -13.89
C GLY A 142 19.58 23.27 -14.86
N TYR A 143 18.55 24.08 -15.04
CA TYR A 143 17.40 23.91 -15.95
C TYR A 143 17.52 24.75 -17.23
N THR A 144 18.75 24.93 -17.75
CA THR A 144 18.98 25.65 -19.02
C THR A 144 18.06 25.12 -20.14
N ASP A 145 17.49 26.05 -20.89
CA ASP A 145 16.50 25.81 -21.95
C ASP A 145 15.13 25.25 -21.51
N VAL A 146 14.87 25.10 -20.20
CA VAL A 146 13.54 24.74 -19.67
C VAL A 146 12.76 26.02 -19.32
N PRO A 147 11.52 26.21 -19.82
CA PRO A 147 10.73 27.41 -19.55
C PRO A 147 10.03 27.35 -18.17
N LEU A 148 10.79 27.29 -17.07
CA LEU A 148 10.28 27.16 -15.69
C LEU A 148 9.18 28.18 -15.35
N GLU A 149 8.04 27.77 -14.81
CA GLU A 149 6.96 28.72 -14.49
C GLU A 149 7.19 29.35 -13.10
N CYS A 150 7.22 30.68 -13.00
CA CYS A 150 7.24 31.39 -11.71
C CYS A 150 5.82 31.84 -11.32
N VAL A 151 5.17 31.09 -10.44
CA VAL A 151 3.79 31.35 -9.99
C VAL A 151 3.81 32.15 -8.69
N LEU A 152 3.21 33.35 -8.66
CA LEU A 152 3.12 34.14 -7.44
C LEU A 152 2.23 33.40 -6.42
N TYR A 153 2.78 33.08 -5.26
CA TYR A 153 2.07 32.41 -4.19
C TYR A 153 1.47 33.40 -3.19
N LYS A 154 2.30 34.29 -2.65
CA LYS A 154 1.86 35.30 -1.66
C LYS A 154 2.79 36.51 -1.57
N LEU A 155 2.24 37.59 -1.03
CA LEU A 155 2.99 38.77 -0.60
C LEU A 155 3.14 38.73 0.93
N LEU A 156 4.32 39.06 1.43
CA LEU A 156 4.64 39.11 2.85
C LEU A 156 5.16 40.49 3.24
N VAL A 157 4.71 40.98 4.40
CA VAL A 157 5.23 42.16 5.07
C VAL A 157 5.81 41.73 6.42
N TYR A 158 7.05 42.12 6.68
CA TYR A 158 7.69 41.98 7.99
C TYR A 158 7.99 43.37 8.52
N GLY A 159 7.46 43.69 9.70
CA GLY A 159 7.82 44.89 10.45
C GLY A 159 8.87 44.56 11.52
N GLU A 160 9.11 45.51 12.41
CA GLU A 160 10.01 45.33 13.55
C GLU A 160 9.62 44.12 14.43
N GLY A 161 10.61 43.27 14.74
CA GLY A 161 10.45 41.98 15.40
C GLY A 161 9.96 40.84 14.49
N GLY A 162 9.72 41.11 13.20
CA GLY A 162 9.29 40.12 12.23
C GLY A 162 10.38 39.09 11.93
N HIS A 163 10.05 37.81 12.02
CA HIS A 163 10.97 36.69 11.81
C HIS A 163 10.20 35.41 11.45
N PHE A 164 10.93 34.36 11.07
CA PHE A 164 10.42 32.99 11.18
C PHE A 164 11.58 32.03 11.50
N VAL A 165 11.29 31.06 12.36
CA VAL A 165 12.26 30.01 12.73
C VAL A 165 12.54 29.06 11.58
N LYS A 166 13.64 28.31 11.69
CA LYS A 166 14.07 27.30 10.73
C LYS A 166 12.91 26.34 10.40
N HIS A 167 12.55 26.27 9.13
CA HIS A 167 11.54 25.35 8.61
C HIS A 167 11.80 25.01 7.14
N GLN A 168 11.16 23.96 6.67
CA GLN A 168 11.14 23.57 5.26
C GLN A 168 9.83 24.03 4.63
N ASP A 169 9.87 24.53 3.40
CA ASP A 169 8.66 24.82 2.66
C ASP A 169 7.95 23.50 2.30
N THR A 170 6.63 23.46 2.44
CA THR A 170 5.85 22.34 1.89
C THR A 170 5.59 22.63 0.42
N GLU A 171 5.78 21.64 -0.45
CA GLU A 171 5.44 21.76 -1.88
C GLU A 171 3.98 22.22 -2.04
N LYS A 172 3.80 23.39 -2.67
CA LYS A 172 2.48 24.06 -2.77
C LYS A 172 1.78 23.84 -4.09
N GLU A 173 2.55 23.56 -5.13
CA GLU A 173 2.09 23.45 -6.51
C GLU A 173 2.68 22.19 -7.13
N ASP A 174 1.93 21.54 -8.03
CA ASP A 174 2.42 20.36 -8.72
C ASP A 174 3.65 20.69 -9.57
N GLY A 175 4.73 19.95 -9.34
CA GLY A 175 6.01 20.16 -10.04
C GLY A 175 6.82 21.35 -9.51
N MET A 176 6.53 21.85 -8.29
CA MET A 176 7.33 22.86 -7.61
C MET A 176 8.73 22.30 -7.27
N ILE A 177 9.77 22.96 -7.79
CA ILE A 177 11.16 22.56 -7.58
C ILE A 177 11.90 23.50 -6.62
N ALA A 178 11.54 24.79 -6.58
CA ALA A 178 12.24 25.81 -5.82
C ALA A 178 11.30 26.95 -5.41
N THR A 179 11.72 27.72 -4.40
CA THR A 179 11.06 28.95 -3.97
C THR A 179 11.89 30.15 -4.43
N LEU A 180 11.23 31.11 -5.10
CA LEU A 180 11.80 32.41 -5.45
C LEU A 180 11.24 33.50 -4.51
N VAL A 181 12.14 34.16 -3.81
CA VAL A 181 11.87 35.28 -2.91
C VAL A 181 12.29 36.56 -3.61
N VAL A 182 11.35 37.41 -4.03
CA VAL A 182 11.63 38.72 -4.62
C VAL A 182 11.33 39.82 -3.61
N GLN A 183 12.30 40.69 -3.35
CA GLN A 183 12.17 41.85 -2.48
C GLN A 183 12.15 43.12 -3.33
N PRO A 184 10.97 43.73 -3.58
CA PRO A 184 10.89 45.10 -4.07
C PRO A 184 11.63 46.07 -3.12
N PRO A 185 11.97 47.29 -3.58
CA PRO A 185 12.72 48.22 -2.74
C PRO A 185 12.03 48.40 -1.39
N SER A 186 12.79 48.20 -0.31
CA SER A 186 12.32 48.13 1.07
C SER A 186 13.38 48.71 2.00
N ALA A 187 12.97 49.60 2.91
CA ALA A 187 13.87 50.20 3.88
C ALA A 187 13.75 49.46 5.23
N HIS A 188 14.70 48.57 5.52
CA HIS A 188 14.73 47.80 6.76
C HIS A 188 16.17 47.48 7.23
N GLU A 189 16.31 47.18 8.52
CA GLU A 189 17.51 46.62 9.14
C GLU A 189 17.18 45.21 9.68
N GLY A 190 18.15 44.29 9.76
CA GLY A 190 17.88 42.88 10.05
C GLY A 190 17.02 42.18 8.98
N GLY A 191 16.60 40.93 9.19
CA GLY A 191 15.81 40.20 8.20
C GLY A 191 16.59 39.54 7.07
N ASP A 192 17.77 38.98 7.35
CA ASP A 192 18.49 38.13 6.38
C ASP A 192 17.76 36.79 6.19
N LEU A 193 17.72 36.30 4.96
CA LEU A 193 17.27 34.93 4.68
C LEU A 193 18.45 33.98 4.85
N ALA A 194 18.38 33.14 5.88
CA ALA A 194 19.33 32.09 6.17
C ALA A 194 18.84 30.78 5.55
N VAL A 195 19.66 30.14 4.71
CA VAL A 195 19.36 28.85 4.07
C VAL A 195 20.40 27.83 4.52
N TYR A 196 19.90 26.69 4.99
CA TYR A 196 20.67 25.61 5.57
C TYR A 196 20.80 24.47 4.56
N ARG A 197 21.92 23.76 4.62
CA ARG A 197 22.18 22.54 3.88
C ARG A 197 22.84 21.58 4.86
N ASP A 198 22.35 20.34 4.92
CA ASP A 198 22.89 19.29 5.82
C ASP A 198 22.94 19.78 7.29
N GLY A 199 21.84 20.41 7.74
CA GLY A 199 21.73 20.99 9.07
C GLY A 199 22.51 22.31 9.31
N GLU A 200 23.51 22.64 8.48
CA GLU A 200 24.42 23.76 8.65
C GLU A 200 24.01 25.03 7.88
N LEU A 201 24.24 26.21 8.48
CA LEU A 201 23.99 27.49 7.82
C LEU A 201 25.02 27.72 6.71
N THR A 202 24.61 27.47 5.47
CA THR A 202 25.51 27.54 4.32
C THR A 202 25.36 28.84 3.51
N TYR A 203 24.15 29.38 3.40
CA TYR A 203 23.89 30.59 2.62
C TYR A 203 23.13 31.64 3.44
N ARG A 204 23.52 32.90 3.28
CA ARG A 204 22.85 34.06 3.90
C ARG A 204 22.63 35.14 2.85
N HIS A 205 21.38 35.51 2.61
CA HIS A 205 21.00 36.54 1.63
C HIS A 205 20.51 37.80 2.32
N ASP A 206 21.22 38.91 2.13
CA ASP A 206 20.97 40.19 2.80
C ASP A 206 20.05 41.14 2.02
N PHE A 207 19.72 40.81 0.76
CA PHE A 207 18.90 41.61 -0.15
C PHE A 207 19.37 43.07 -0.32
N GLY A 208 20.70 43.28 -0.45
CA GLY A 208 21.27 44.59 -0.77
C GLY A 208 21.37 45.53 0.43
N LYS A 209 21.34 44.99 1.65
CA LYS A 209 21.54 45.79 2.86
C LYS A 209 23.01 46.17 3.06
N ALA A 210 23.94 45.28 2.76
CA ALA A 210 25.37 45.52 2.94
C ALA A 210 25.90 46.65 2.05
N ASP A 211 25.34 46.82 0.84
CA ASP A 211 25.73 47.88 -0.10
C ASP A 211 24.77 49.08 -0.12
N GLY A 212 23.70 49.04 0.69
CA GLY A 212 22.70 50.11 0.83
C GLY A 212 21.70 50.21 -0.33
N SER A 213 21.67 49.24 -1.24
CA SER A 213 20.75 49.23 -2.39
C SER A 213 19.34 48.71 -2.06
N ALA A 214 19.12 48.08 -0.90
CA ALA A 214 17.84 47.50 -0.48
C ALA A 214 16.64 48.47 -0.61
N ALA A 215 16.84 49.76 -0.30
CA ALA A 215 15.79 50.78 -0.36
C ALA A 215 15.51 51.31 -1.77
N PHE A 216 16.34 50.98 -2.77
CA PHE A 216 16.30 51.60 -4.10
C PHE A 216 16.24 50.61 -5.25
N ALA A 217 16.53 49.33 -5.00
CA ALA A 217 16.55 48.30 -6.02
C ALA A 217 15.84 47.02 -5.58
N THR A 218 15.35 46.27 -6.56
CA THR A 218 14.74 44.97 -6.35
C THR A 218 15.81 43.91 -6.21
N HIS A 219 15.67 43.05 -5.21
CA HIS A 219 16.58 41.92 -4.95
C HIS A 219 15.81 40.62 -5.02
N TYR A 220 16.53 39.52 -5.18
CA TYR A 220 15.94 38.20 -5.14
C TYR A 220 16.84 37.17 -4.46
N ALA A 221 16.24 36.10 -4.00
CA ALA A 221 16.93 34.88 -3.60
C ALA A 221 16.11 33.66 -4.03
N VAL A 222 16.79 32.57 -4.33
CA VAL A 222 16.22 31.27 -4.71
C VAL A 222 16.83 30.20 -3.83
N HIS A 223 16.01 29.24 -3.42
CA HIS A 223 16.43 28.01 -2.76
C HIS A 223 15.51 26.87 -3.19
N TYR A 224 16.00 25.62 -3.16
CA TYR A 224 15.15 24.46 -3.44
C TYR A 224 14.00 24.35 -2.43
N ALA A 225 12.88 23.76 -2.86
CA ALA A 225 11.66 23.72 -2.05
C ALA A 225 11.82 22.90 -0.75
N ASP A 226 12.74 21.94 -0.76
CA ASP A 226 13.13 21.09 0.35
C ASP A 226 14.26 21.69 1.21
N ALA A 227 14.77 22.89 0.88
CA ALA A 227 15.78 23.55 1.68
C ALA A 227 15.19 24.10 2.98
N GLU A 228 15.81 23.75 4.10
CA GLU A 228 15.52 24.37 5.39
C GLU A 228 15.97 25.83 5.38
N HIS A 229 15.11 26.73 5.83
CA HIS A 229 15.41 28.15 5.84
C HIS A 229 14.75 28.89 7.00
N ALA A 230 15.37 29.99 7.40
CA ALA A 230 14.93 30.88 8.46
C ALA A 230 15.01 32.34 7.99
N LEU A 231 14.20 33.21 8.60
CA LEU A 231 14.37 34.66 8.46
C LEU A 231 14.78 35.20 9.81
N GLU A 232 15.97 35.80 9.83
CA GLU A 232 16.46 36.53 10.99
C GLU A 232 15.55 37.70 11.35
N GLU A 233 15.64 38.21 12.57
CA GLU A 233 14.74 39.26 13.04
C GLU A 233 14.94 40.57 12.26
N VAL A 234 13.83 41.15 11.78
CA VAL A 234 13.81 42.54 11.29
C VAL A 234 13.88 43.48 12.48
N THR A 235 14.99 44.17 12.64
CA THR A 235 15.24 45.05 13.80
C THR A 235 14.66 46.45 13.62
N LYS A 236 14.36 46.86 12.38
CA LYS A 236 13.82 48.19 12.09
C LYS A 236 13.19 48.25 10.70
N GLY A 237 12.15 49.08 10.57
CA GLY A 237 11.52 49.36 9.28
C GLY A 237 10.59 48.25 8.81
N PHE A 238 10.36 48.19 7.49
CA PHE A 238 9.46 47.21 6.88
C PHE A 238 10.10 46.53 5.67
N ARG A 239 10.11 45.20 5.70
CA ARG A 239 10.57 44.34 4.60
C ARG A 239 9.36 43.83 3.83
N LEU A 240 9.26 44.19 2.55
CA LEU A 240 8.21 43.75 1.63
C LEU A 240 8.75 42.66 0.70
N VAL A 241 8.03 41.55 0.59
CA VAL A 241 8.49 40.37 -0.16
C VAL A 241 7.36 39.76 -0.96
N LEU A 242 7.70 39.24 -2.13
CA LEU A 242 6.86 38.42 -2.99
C LEU A 242 7.47 37.03 -3.04
N VAL A 243 6.68 36.01 -2.72
CA VAL A 243 7.10 34.60 -2.75
C VAL A 243 6.46 33.94 -3.96
N TYR A 244 7.30 33.36 -4.81
CA TYR A 244 6.92 32.63 -6.01
C TYR A 244 7.30 31.16 -5.88
N SER A 245 6.41 30.27 -6.32
CA SER A 245 6.75 28.87 -6.58
C SER A 245 7.34 28.75 -7.98
N ILE A 246 8.53 28.14 -8.09
CA ILE A 246 9.15 27.80 -9.37
C ILE A 246 8.74 26.38 -9.72
N CYS A 247 8.00 26.24 -10.82
CA CYS A 247 7.40 24.97 -11.24
C CYS A 247 7.93 24.52 -12.61
N LEU A 248 7.99 23.20 -12.81
CA LEU A 248 8.20 22.63 -14.13
C LEU A 248 6.95 22.82 -15.01
N PRO A 249 7.10 23.18 -16.30
CA PRO A 249 5.97 23.31 -17.22
C PRO A 249 5.20 22.00 -17.31
N SER A 250 3.87 22.07 -17.30
CA SER A 250 3.00 20.87 -17.40
C SER A 250 3.35 19.93 -18.56
N THR A 251 3.81 20.48 -19.70
CA THR A 251 4.20 19.73 -20.91
C THR A 251 5.64 19.21 -20.89
N MET A 252 6.49 19.74 -20.01
CA MET A 252 7.91 19.38 -19.89
C MET A 252 8.24 18.69 -18.57
N ARG A 253 7.23 18.33 -17.77
CA ARG A 253 7.36 17.31 -16.73
C ARG A 253 8.06 16.06 -17.34
N HIS A 254 7.69 15.72 -18.58
CA HIS A 254 8.20 14.57 -19.36
C HIS A 254 9.43 14.78 -20.26
N LEU A 255 10.12 15.95 -20.24
CA LEU A 255 11.21 16.21 -21.18
C LEU A 255 12.60 15.90 -20.61
N LYS A 256 13.34 15.01 -21.29
CA LYS A 256 14.75 14.70 -20.99
C LYS A 256 15.67 15.89 -21.29
N ARG A 257 16.62 16.16 -20.38
CA ARG A 257 17.61 17.25 -20.49
C ARG A 257 18.55 17.01 -21.68
N THR A 258 19.18 18.08 -22.16
CA THR A 258 20.38 17.98 -23.01
C THR A 258 21.51 17.35 -22.18
N GLU A 259 21.81 16.08 -22.45
CA GLU A 259 22.80 15.26 -21.73
C GLU A 259 24.19 15.93 -21.67
N ASP A 260 24.87 15.86 -20.51
CA ASP A 260 26.32 16.12 -20.44
C ASP A 260 27.04 14.97 -21.14
N LYS A 261 27.23 15.14 -22.45
CA LYS A 261 27.77 14.12 -23.34
C LYS A 261 29.09 13.55 -22.83
N ARG A 262 29.97 14.38 -22.23
CA ARG A 262 31.27 13.90 -21.75
C ARG A 262 31.14 13.04 -20.51
N LEU A 263 30.31 13.45 -19.56
CA LEU A 263 30.05 12.67 -18.35
C LEU A 263 29.37 11.34 -18.69
N SER A 264 28.37 11.37 -19.58
CA SER A 264 27.67 10.17 -20.06
C SER A 264 28.59 9.24 -20.85
N GLU A 265 29.53 9.75 -21.66
CA GLU A 265 30.55 8.96 -22.36
C GLU A 265 31.51 8.27 -21.38
N ASP A 266 32.04 9.01 -20.39
CA ASP A 266 32.92 8.46 -19.35
C ASP A 266 32.21 7.37 -18.52
N LEU A 267 30.94 7.61 -18.15
CA LEU A 267 30.09 6.63 -17.46
C LEU A 267 29.79 5.42 -18.33
N ALA A 268 29.50 5.61 -19.62
CA ALA A 268 29.25 4.50 -20.55
C ALA A 268 30.48 3.60 -20.66
N GLN A 269 31.68 4.18 -20.70
CA GLN A 269 32.93 3.41 -20.70
C GLN A 269 33.10 2.62 -19.40
N ALA A 270 32.84 3.23 -18.24
CA ALA A 270 32.89 2.54 -16.95
C ALA A 270 31.87 1.38 -16.89
N ILE A 271 30.62 1.62 -17.28
CA ILE A 271 29.55 0.60 -17.32
C ILE A 271 29.89 -0.53 -18.31
N ALA A 272 30.48 -0.20 -19.47
CA ALA A 272 30.90 -1.20 -20.44
C ALA A 272 32.01 -2.12 -19.91
N SER A 273 32.89 -1.59 -19.04
CA SER A 273 34.00 -2.33 -18.44
C SER A 273 33.59 -3.24 -17.27
N MET A 274 32.42 -3.00 -16.65
CA MET A 274 31.86 -3.85 -15.58
C MET A 274 31.73 -5.31 -16.04
N GLY A 275 32.23 -6.25 -15.22
CA GLY A 275 32.12 -7.69 -15.48
C GLY A 275 33.01 -8.25 -16.60
N SER A 276 34.09 -7.56 -16.97
CA SER A 276 35.03 -8.00 -18.04
C SER A 276 36.32 -8.70 -17.55
N GLU A 277 36.60 -8.74 -16.23
CA GLU A 277 37.80 -9.40 -15.72
C GLU A 277 37.58 -10.89 -15.39
N LYS A 278 37.54 -11.76 -16.41
CA LYS A 278 37.97 -13.16 -16.22
C LYS A 278 39.48 -13.25 -16.43
N LYS A 279 40.27 -12.92 -15.40
CA LYS A 279 41.67 -13.37 -15.34
C LYS A 279 41.69 -14.85 -14.95
N THR A 280 41.77 -15.72 -15.95
CA THR A 280 42.21 -17.11 -15.76
C THR A 280 43.64 -17.09 -15.23
N SER A 281 43.81 -17.14 -13.90
CA SER A 281 45.10 -17.47 -13.31
C SER A 281 45.26 -19.00 -13.40
N THR A 282 46.06 -19.44 -14.36
CA THR A 282 46.59 -20.80 -14.42
C THR A 282 47.37 -21.07 -13.13
N LYS A 283 46.87 -22.02 -12.34
CA LYS A 283 47.52 -22.56 -11.14
C LYS A 283 48.86 -23.16 -11.57
N ALA A 284 49.96 -22.46 -11.28
CA ALA A 284 51.29 -23.03 -11.35
C ALA A 284 51.49 -23.89 -10.10
N THR A 285 51.68 -25.18 -10.31
CA THR A 285 52.16 -26.15 -9.33
C THR A 285 53.57 -25.80 -8.87
N SER A 286 53.78 -25.73 -7.56
CA SER A 286 55.08 -26.00 -6.95
C SER A 286 54.87 -26.66 -5.60
N ASP A 287 55.30 -27.92 -5.55
CA ASP A 287 55.40 -28.79 -4.38
C ASP A 287 56.43 -28.30 -3.35
N GLU A 288 56.39 -29.00 -2.21
CA GLU A 288 57.39 -29.18 -1.15
C GLU A 288 57.31 -28.28 0.09
N LYS A 289 56.88 -28.91 1.21
CA LYS A 289 57.73 -29.05 2.40
C LYS A 289 57.34 -30.28 3.26
N PRO A 290 58.30 -30.87 4.02
CA PRO A 290 58.23 -32.24 4.50
C PRO A 290 57.80 -32.38 5.98
N ALA A 291 57.55 -33.63 6.33
CA ALA A 291 57.22 -34.22 7.64
C ALA A 291 58.22 -33.93 8.77
N ASP A 292 57.78 -33.99 10.03
CA ASP A 292 58.16 -35.08 10.96
C ASP A 292 57.36 -35.10 12.29
N THR A 293 57.09 -36.33 12.78
CA THR A 293 56.94 -36.91 14.15
C THR A 293 56.28 -36.11 15.30
N GLN A 294 55.22 -36.58 16.00
CA GLN A 294 54.98 -37.81 16.81
C GLN A 294 55.61 -37.77 18.22
N ASP A 295 54.75 -37.89 19.25
CA ASP A 295 54.91 -38.58 20.57
C ASP A 295 53.88 -37.96 21.56
N ASP A 296 52.89 -38.62 22.17
CA ASP A 296 52.70 -39.89 22.91
C ASP A 296 52.53 -39.65 24.43
N MET A 297 51.39 -40.13 24.96
CA MET A 297 51.14 -40.66 26.34
C MET A 297 51.27 -39.70 27.56
N LYS A 298 50.61 -39.84 28.72
CA LYS A 298 49.56 -40.69 29.33
C LYS A 298 49.29 -40.15 30.77
N ASP A 299 48.32 -40.77 31.45
CA ASP A 299 48.06 -40.83 32.92
C ASP A 299 47.11 -39.74 33.47
N ALA A 300 45.89 -40.00 33.98
CA ALA A 300 45.28 -41.00 34.88
C ALA A 300 45.26 -40.60 36.38
N ASP A 301 44.10 -40.90 37.01
CA ASP A 301 43.77 -40.94 38.46
C ASP A 301 43.47 -39.60 39.18
N ASP A 302 42.53 -39.44 40.13
CA ASP A 302 41.61 -40.33 40.88
C ASP A 302 40.44 -39.50 41.50
N LYS A 303 39.46 -40.24 42.01
CA LYS A 303 38.12 -39.99 42.59
C LYS A 303 37.84 -38.88 43.63
N SER A 304 36.55 -38.50 43.69
CA SER A 304 35.58 -38.62 44.83
C SER A 304 34.60 -37.43 44.84
N GLY A 305 33.30 -37.47 45.15
CA GLY A 305 32.29 -38.48 45.51
C GLY A 305 31.03 -37.74 46.02
N ASP A 306 29.81 -38.23 45.67
CA ASP A 306 28.46 -37.93 46.23
C ASP A 306 27.95 -36.45 46.27
N THR A 307 26.69 -36.07 45.98
CA THR A 307 25.37 -36.73 46.11
C THR A 307 24.30 -35.91 45.35
N LYS A 308 23.40 -36.60 44.62
CA LYS A 308 21.99 -36.30 44.27
C LYS A 308 21.42 -34.86 44.33
N ARG A 309 20.82 -34.41 43.22
CA ARG A 309 19.35 -34.25 43.06
C ARG A 309 18.97 -33.97 41.60
N GLU A 310 17.84 -34.55 41.21
CA GLU A 310 17.20 -34.46 39.90
C GLU A 310 16.59 -33.08 39.71
N GLU A 311 16.83 -32.47 38.56
CA GLU A 311 15.86 -31.64 37.83
C GLU A 311 16.21 -31.81 36.35
N LYS A 312 15.18 -32.18 35.58
CA LYS A 312 15.23 -32.48 34.16
C LYS A 312 14.77 -31.20 33.47
N ASP A 313 15.71 -30.41 33.00
CA ASP A 313 15.44 -29.36 32.02
C ASP A 313 15.75 -29.96 30.65
N ASP A 314 14.71 -30.04 29.83
CA ASP A 314 14.79 -30.44 28.43
C ASP A 314 15.42 -29.26 27.67
N ASP A 315 16.75 -29.24 27.60
CA ASP A 315 17.49 -28.42 26.63
C ASP A 315 17.35 -29.11 25.26
N ASP A 316 16.33 -28.71 24.51
CA ASP A 316 16.31 -28.88 23.06
C ASP A 316 17.37 -27.92 22.49
N ASP A 317 18.59 -28.43 22.31
CA ASP A 317 19.61 -27.83 21.47
C ASP A 317 19.04 -27.70 20.05
N ASP A 318 18.49 -26.53 19.74
CA ASP A 318 18.14 -26.13 18.38
C ASP A 318 19.42 -26.12 17.53
N ASP A 319 19.50 -27.13 16.66
CA ASP A 319 20.50 -27.32 15.63
C ASP A 319 20.53 -26.06 14.73
N GLU A 320 21.40 -25.09 15.07
CA GLU A 320 21.78 -23.95 14.22
C GLU A 320 22.44 -24.49 12.94
N SER A 321 21.60 -24.92 12.00
CA SER A 321 21.95 -25.19 10.62
C SER A 321 22.41 -23.89 9.98
N TYR A 322 23.71 -23.62 10.09
CA TYR A 322 24.46 -22.64 9.30
C TYR A 322 24.09 -22.79 7.81
N LEU A 323 23.17 -21.96 7.33
CA LEU A 323 23.00 -21.71 5.90
C LEU A 323 24.24 -20.95 5.44
N ALA A 324 25.15 -21.67 4.80
CA ALA A 324 26.31 -21.10 4.13
C ALA A 324 25.84 -20.00 3.18
N TYR A 325 26.20 -18.76 3.49
CA TYR A 325 26.03 -17.63 2.58
C TYR A 325 26.89 -17.89 1.34
N GLU A 326 26.25 -18.09 0.19
CA GLU A 326 26.93 -18.04 -1.11
C GLU A 326 27.57 -16.65 -1.25
N GLU A 327 28.90 -16.60 -1.39
CA GLU A 327 29.62 -15.37 -1.77
C GLU A 327 28.99 -14.81 -3.05
N ASP A 328 28.45 -13.58 -2.99
CA ASP A 328 27.71 -12.95 -4.09
C ASP A 328 28.58 -12.87 -5.37
N GLU A 329 28.37 -13.76 -6.34
CA GLU A 329 29.08 -13.77 -7.65
C GLU A 329 28.82 -12.52 -8.53
N ASP A 330 27.98 -11.57 -8.09
CA ASP A 330 27.41 -10.47 -8.90
C ASP A 330 27.77 -9.05 -8.39
N GLU A 331 28.84 -8.85 -7.61
CA GLU A 331 29.12 -7.57 -6.92
C GLU A 331 29.18 -6.33 -7.83
N ASP A 332 29.62 -6.49 -9.09
CA ASP A 332 29.81 -5.37 -10.05
C ASP A 332 28.64 -5.20 -11.05
N ASP A 333 27.60 -6.04 -10.94
CA ASP A 333 26.50 -6.11 -11.90
C ASP A 333 25.23 -5.36 -11.45
N SER A 334 25.18 -4.87 -10.22
CA SER A 334 24.09 -4.04 -9.69
C SER A 334 24.60 -2.98 -8.72
N PHE A 335 23.95 -1.82 -8.70
CA PHE A 335 24.26 -0.75 -7.76
C PHE A 335 22.99 0.00 -7.33
N ALA A 336 23.06 0.71 -6.21
CA ALA A 336 22.05 1.64 -5.75
C ALA A 336 22.71 3.00 -5.45
N LEU A 337 22.17 4.07 -5.99
CA LEU A 337 22.62 5.44 -5.72
C LEU A 337 21.63 6.09 -4.76
N LEU A 338 22.06 6.35 -3.52
CA LEU A 338 21.26 7.13 -2.58
C LEU A 338 21.07 8.55 -3.13
N LEU A 339 19.87 9.09 -2.91
CA LEU A 339 19.51 10.44 -3.33
C LEU A 339 19.80 11.43 -2.21
N ASP A 340 20.33 12.59 -2.57
CA ASP A 340 20.76 13.65 -1.65
C ASP A 340 19.57 14.53 -1.22
N HIS A 341 18.53 14.68 -2.06
CA HIS A 341 17.32 15.45 -1.70
C HIS A 341 16.26 14.55 -1.06
N GLU A 342 15.36 15.17 -0.30
CA GLU A 342 14.19 14.49 0.26
C GLU A 342 13.04 14.44 -0.74
N TYR A 343 12.38 13.29 -0.83
CA TYR A 343 11.23 13.09 -1.71
C TYR A 343 10.04 12.52 -0.93
N THR A 344 8.84 12.90 -1.35
CA THR A 344 7.61 12.32 -0.79
C THR A 344 7.10 11.18 -1.66
N MET A 345 6.47 10.18 -1.05
CA MET A 345 5.81 9.10 -1.79
C MET A 345 4.83 9.65 -2.84
N LYS A 346 4.12 10.74 -2.52
CA LYS A 346 3.20 11.40 -3.46
C LYS A 346 3.94 11.98 -4.67
N SER A 347 5.10 12.61 -4.47
CA SER A 347 5.90 13.16 -5.58
C SER A 347 6.39 12.06 -6.51
N ILE A 348 6.87 10.94 -5.96
CA ILE A 348 7.33 9.79 -6.75
C ILE A 348 6.18 9.08 -7.46
N LEU A 349 5.05 8.85 -6.80
CA LEU A 349 3.87 8.23 -7.45
C LEU A 349 3.29 9.08 -8.59
N SER A 350 3.42 10.41 -8.52
CA SER A 350 2.84 11.31 -9.51
C SER A 350 3.79 11.65 -10.66
N LEU A 351 5.10 11.73 -10.41
CA LEU A 351 6.11 12.21 -11.37
C LEU A 351 7.22 11.18 -11.64
N GLY A 352 7.33 10.11 -10.85
CA GLY A 352 8.42 9.14 -10.95
C GLY A 352 9.79 9.81 -10.83
N SER A 353 10.66 9.52 -11.79
CA SER A 353 12.00 10.10 -11.87
C SER A 353 12.03 11.60 -12.23
N GLU A 354 10.91 12.16 -12.69
CA GLU A 354 10.79 13.58 -12.99
C GLU A 354 10.67 14.43 -11.70
N ALA A 355 10.34 13.79 -10.57
CA ALA A 355 10.35 14.42 -9.26
C ALA A 355 11.76 14.82 -8.81
N LEU A 356 12.81 14.17 -9.34
CA LEU A 356 14.17 14.36 -8.88
C LEU A 356 14.68 15.77 -9.16
N LYS A 357 15.46 16.32 -8.22
CA LYS A 357 15.96 17.71 -8.25
C LYS A 357 17.48 17.75 -8.08
N GLY A 358 18.05 18.92 -8.37
CA GLY A 358 19.47 19.23 -8.22
C GLY A 358 20.41 18.12 -8.69
N ILE A 359 21.29 17.69 -7.78
CA ILE A 359 22.32 16.68 -8.01
C ILE A 359 21.75 15.29 -8.34
N ASP A 360 20.63 14.90 -7.74
CA ASP A 360 20.00 13.59 -7.96
C ASP A 360 19.55 13.44 -9.41
N ARG A 361 18.87 14.49 -9.90
CA ARG A 361 18.47 14.57 -11.30
C ARG A 361 19.70 14.56 -12.21
N ALA A 362 20.73 15.36 -11.91
CA ALA A 362 21.94 15.41 -12.73
C ALA A 362 22.63 14.04 -12.84
N ARG A 363 22.80 13.33 -11.71
CA ARG A 363 23.38 11.98 -11.66
C ARG A 363 22.52 10.98 -12.43
N LEU A 364 21.19 11.01 -12.28
CA LEU A 364 20.30 10.11 -13.02
C LEU A 364 20.36 10.35 -14.54
N HIS A 365 20.28 11.60 -15.01
CA HIS A 365 20.36 11.91 -16.45
C HIS A 365 21.70 11.45 -17.03
N ALA A 366 22.80 11.62 -16.30
CA ALA A 366 24.10 11.14 -16.72
C ALA A 366 24.14 9.61 -16.87
N LEU A 367 23.53 8.87 -15.93
CA LEU A 367 23.37 7.41 -15.98
C LEU A 367 22.46 6.96 -17.14
N GLU A 368 21.35 7.65 -17.39
CA GLU A 368 20.46 7.33 -18.51
C GLU A 368 21.14 7.55 -19.86
N GLY A 369 21.86 8.68 -20.03
CA GLY A 369 22.65 8.97 -21.22
C GLY A 369 23.75 7.93 -21.42
N ALA A 370 24.44 7.53 -20.35
CA ALA A 370 25.42 6.44 -20.40
C ALA A 370 24.78 5.11 -20.83
N ASN A 371 23.61 4.79 -20.30
CA ASN A 371 22.87 3.58 -20.61
C ASN A 371 22.34 3.55 -22.07
N ALA A 372 22.16 4.72 -22.69
CA ALA A 372 21.81 4.83 -24.11
C ALA A 372 23.01 4.50 -25.03
N LEU A 373 24.24 4.74 -24.57
CA LEU A 373 25.48 4.53 -25.32
C LEU A 373 26.05 3.11 -25.22
N VAL A 374 25.71 2.35 -24.18
CA VAL A 374 26.22 0.98 -23.99
C VAL A 374 25.51 -0.07 -24.86
N ALA A 375 26.22 -1.16 -25.14
CA ALA A 375 25.67 -2.31 -25.87
C ALA A 375 24.46 -2.94 -25.15
N PRO A 376 23.48 -3.54 -25.87
CA PRO A 376 22.26 -4.10 -25.26
C PRO A 376 22.50 -5.04 -24.06
N VAL A 377 23.54 -5.87 -24.09
CA VAL A 377 23.87 -6.80 -23.00
C VAL A 377 24.36 -6.10 -21.73
N LYS A 378 24.85 -4.86 -21.86
CA LYS A 378 25.31 -4.00 -20.76
C LYS A 378 24.26 -3.00 -20.34
N LYS A 379 23.09 -2.96 -21.00
CA LYS A 379 22.01 -2.07 -20.62
C LYS A 379 21.47 -2.46 -19.25
N ARG A 380 21.19 -1.42 -18.48
CA ARG A 380 20.64 -1.49 -17.13
C ARG A 380 19.20 -1.03 -17.14
N ARG A 381 18.40 -1.64 -16.26
CA ARG A 381 17.06 -1.16 -15.89
C ARG A 381 17.19 -0.38 -14.59
N PHE A 382 16.52 0.76 -14.53
CA PHE A 382 16.52 1.64 -13.37
C PHE A 382 15.20 1.55 -12.63
N PHE A 383 15.25 1.72 -11.32
CA PHE A 383 14.10 1.76 -10.41
C PHE A 383 14.33 2.83 -9.36
N ILE A 384 13.24 3.33 -8.79
CA ILE A 384 13.27 4.17 -7.60
C ILE A 384 12.90 3.28 -6.42
N ALA A 385 13.69 3.29 -5.36
CA ALA A 385 13.38 2.56 -4.14
C ALA A 385 13.38 3.52 -2.95
N GLN A 386 12.35 3.47 -2.12
CA GLN A 386 12.38 4.05 -0.78
C GLN A 386 12.96 3.00 0.17
N LEU A 387 14.12 3.29 0.72
CA LEU A 387 14.78 2.46 1.72
C LEU A 387 14.37 3.01 3.09
N ALA A 388 13.75 2.17 3.92
CA ALA A 388 13.32 2.54 5.27
C ALA A 388 13.88 1.56 6.30
N HIS A 389 14.33 2.11 7.42
CA HIS A 389 14.89 1.36 8.52
C HIS A 389 14.22 1.81 9.83
N ASP A 390 13.45 0.91 10.42
CA ASP A 390 12.74 1.14 11.66
C ASP A 390 13.52 0.57 12.83
N VAL A 391 13.80 1.42 13.82
CA VAL A 391 14.38 1.03 15.12
C VAL A 391 13.29 1.19 16.17
N SER A 392 12.95 0.10 16.87
CA SER A 392 11.88 0.09 17.87
C SER A 392 12.42 -0.13 19.28
N PHE A 393 11.83 0.57 20.25
CA PHE A 393 12.21 0.54 21.66
C PHE A 393 11.00 0.29 22.54
N TYR A 394 11.22 -0.32 23.70
CA TYR A 394 10.21 -0.53 24.74
C TYR A 394 10.67 0.03 26.09
N ASP A 395 9.77 0.78 26.73
CA ASP A 395 9.98 1.31 28.07
C ASP A 395 9.65 0.25 29.13
N CYS A 396 10.70 -0.41 29.64
CA CYS A 396 10.64 -1.26 30.82
C CYS A 396 10.51 -0.37 32.08
N GLY A 397 9.29 0.01 32.43
CA GLY A 397 9.01 0.85 33.58
C GLY A 397 9.70 0.37 34.89
N ASP A 398 10.11 1.38 35.68
CA ASP A 398 10.79 1.37 37.00
C ASP A 398 12.34 1.49 37.01
N TYR A 399 13.05 1.32 35.88
CA TYR A 399 14.52 1.53 35.83
C TYR A 399 15.04 2.54 34.79
N GLY A 400 14.18 3.13 33.95
CA GLY A 400 14.56 4.26 33.10
C GLY A 400 15.58 3.94 31.99
N SER A 401 15.66 2.68 31.56
CA SER A 401 16.38 2.25 30.36
C SER A 401 15.37 1.80 29.30
N ASP A 402 15.33 2.53 28.19
CA ASP A 402 14.68 2.07 26.96
C ASP A 402 15.52 0.87 26.45
N GLU A 403 14.93 -0.32 26.35
CA GLU A 403 15.59 -1.47 25.71
C GLU A 403 15.19 -1.50 24.23
N GLU A 404 16.18 -1.63 23.36
CA GLU A 404 15.98 -1.78 21.92
C GLU A 404 15.35 -3.15 21.63
N LEU A 405 14.22 -3.16 20.93
CA LEU A 405 13.50 -4.38 20.57
C LEU A 405 14.04 -5.00 19.29
N CYS A 406 14.01 -4.23 18.19
CA CYS A 406 14.41 -4.75 16.89
C CYS A 406 14.65 -3.64 15.84
N HIS A 407 15.53 -3.98 14.90
CA HIS A 407 15.76 -3.31 13.64
C HIS A 407 14.98 -3.98 12.50
N ARG A 408 14.22 -3.21 11.72
CA ARG A 408 13.49 -3.69 10.55
C ARG A 408 13.79 -2.87 9.31
N GLU A 409 14.38 -3.52 8.30
CA GLU A 409 14.64 -2.93 6.98
C GLU A 409 13.45 -3.20 6.04
N SER A 410 12.96 -2.18 5.34
CA SER A 410 11.95 -2.32 4.29
C SER A 410 12.32 -1.54 3.03
N MET A 411 11.90 -2.06 1.88
CA MET A 411 12.15 -1.49 0.56
C MET A 411 10.83 -1.33 -0.18
N THR A 412 10.42 -0.10 -0.46
CA THR A 412 9.25 0.18 -1.31
C THR A 412 9.73 0.53 -2.71
N TRP A 413 9.24 -0.19 -3.72
CA TRP A 413 9.75 -0.11 -5.08
C TRP A 413 8.80 0.65 -6.00
N TYR A 414 9.37 1.48 -6.87
CA TYR A 414 8.65 2.21 -7.89
C TYR A 414 9.36 2.08 -9.25
N SER A 415 8.57 2.09 -10.32
CA SER A 415 9.10 2.22 -11.67
C SER A 415 9.65 3.64 -11.89
N MET A 416 10.42 3.84 -12.96
CA MET A 416 10.92 5.18 -13.32
C MET A 416 9.82 6.18 -13.67
N THR A 417 8.60 5.71 -13.94
CA THR A 417 7.41 6.53 -14.19
C THR A 417 6.53 6.73 -12.96
N GLY A 418 6.89 6.14 -11.81
CA GLY A 418 6.14 6.27 -10.55
C GLY A 418 5.09 5.19 -10.31
N GLU A 419 5.06 4.12 -11.10
CA GLU A 419 4.17 2.97 -10.81
C GLU A 419 4.63 2.26 -9.53
N ASP A 420 3.70 1.95 -8.64
CA ASP A 420 3.96 1.21 -7.41
C ASP A 420 4.20 -0.28 -7.73
N LEU A 421 5.38 -0.78 -7.38
CA LEU A 421 5.80 -2.17 -7.58
C LEU A 421 5.76 -2.97 -6.26
N GLY A 422 5.24 -2.36 -5.20
CA GLY A 422 5.02 -2.95 -3.89
C GLY A 422 6.18 -2.78 -2.91
N GLN A 423 5.93 -3.21 -1.67
CA GLN A 423 6.85 -3.09 -0.55
C GLN A 423 7.30 -4.48 -0.07
N VAL A 424 8.61 -4.64 0.14
CA VAL A 424 9.19 -5.79 0.83
C VAL A 424 9.54 -5.36 2.25
N LYS A 425 8.98 -6.04 3.25
CA LYS A 425 9.23 -5.78 4.68
C LYS A 425 10.24 -6.78 5.23
N ASN A 426 10.95 -6.40 6.29
CA ASN A 426 11.92 -7.24 6.98
C ASN A 426 12.99 -7.84 6.05
N SER A 427 13.41 -7.07 5.04
CA SER A 427 14.41 -7.51 4.08
C SER A 427 15.77 -7.64 4.77
N ARG A 428 16.48 -8.75 4.52
CA ARG A 428 17.90 -8.91 4.92
C ARG A 428 18.85 -8.66 3.75
N GLN A 429 18.31 -8.25 2.61
CA GLN A 429 19.08 -8.11 1.38
C GLN A 429 19.93 -6.84 1.41
N LYS A 430 21.23 -6.99 1.13
CA LYS A 430 22.16 -5.86 1.08
C LYS A 430 22.28 -5.32 -0.34
N LEU A 431 22.33 -3.99 -0.46
CA LEU A 431 22.51 -3.28 -1.71
C LEU A 431 23.97 -2.85 -1.86
N ASN A 432 24.45 -2.78 -3.10
CA ASN A 432 25.76 -2.19 -3.39
C ASN A 432 25.59 -0.67 -3.57
N LEU A 433 25.78 0.09 -2.50
CA LEU A 433 25.55 1.53 -2.54
C LEU A 433 26.72 2.27 -3.20
N LEU A 434 26.39 3.16 -4.14
CA LEU A 434 27.30 4.17 -4.64
C LEU A 434 27.40 5.30 -3.62
N ASN A 435 28.61 5.86 -3.47
CA ASN A 435 28.88 6.98 -2.57
C ASN A 435 29.67 8.07 -3.33
N PRO A 436 29.03 8.80 -4.27
CA PRO A 436 29.67 9.90 -4.97
C PRO A 436 29.90 11.13 -4.07
N GLY A 437 29.15 11.26 -2.96
CA GLY A 437 29.28 12.35 -1.99
C GLY A 437 30.45 12.20 -1.01
N HIS A 438 31.09 11.03 -0.97
CA HIS A 438 32.10 10.69 0.05
C HIS A 438 31.58 10.77 1.49
N GLU A 439 30.28 10.52 1.68
CA GLU A 439 29.59 10.50 2.98
C GLU A 439 30.14 9.36 3.86
N THR A 440 30.23 9.60 5.17
CA THR A 440 30.46 8.55 6.16
C THR A 440 29.18 7.72 6.36
N LEU A 441 29.28 6.54 6.96
CA LEU A 441 28.11 5.71 7.28
C LEU A 441 27.08 6.47 8.13
N LEU A 442 27.55 7.32 9.04
CA LEU A 442 26.71 8.21 9.84
C LEU A 442 26.00 9.26 8.98
N ASP A 443 26.75 9.98 8.14
CA ASP A 443 26.19 11.04 7.28
C ASP A 443 25.08 10.52 6.37
N LEU A 444 25.21 9.26 5.91
CA LEU A 444 24.24 8.64 5.02
C LEU A 444 22.79 8.59 5.57
N TRP A 445 22.63 8.58 6.90
CA TRP A 445 21.34 8.40 7.56
C TRP A 445 20.98 9.52 8.56
N THR A 446 21.90 10.46 8.84
CA THR A 446 21.70 11.51 9.85
C THR A 446 20.70 12.58 9.41
N ASP A 447 20.75 12.99 8.14
CA ASP A 447 20.06 14.20 7.66
C ASP A 447 18.83 13.93 6.78
N SER A 448 18.42 12.67 6.59
CA SER A 448 17.37 12.29 5.62
C SER A 448 16.22 11.51 6.24
N GLY A 449 15.02 12.11 6.21
CA GLY A 449 13.75 11.39 6.34
C GLY A 449 13.52 10.68 7.67
N VAL A 450 14.04 11.23 8.78
CA VAL A 450 13.89 10.68 10.13
C VAL A 450 12.52 11.01 10.71
N ARG A 451 11.78 10.01 11.18
CA ARG A 451 10.51 10.18 11.88
C ARG A 451 10.44 9.32 13.13
N THR A 452 10.30 9.95 14.28
CA THR A 452 10.06 9.25 15.55
C THR A 452 8.58 9.33 15.91
N LYS A 453 7.96 8.17 16.16
CA LYS A 453 6.62 8.04 16.74
C LYS A 453 6.73 7.44 18.13
N GLU A 454 6.15 8.12 19.10
CA GLU A 454 5.95 7.60 20.45
C GLU A 454 4.49 7.13 20.58
N GLY A 455 4.32 5.85 20.92
CA GLY A 455 3.03 5.23 21.23
C GLY A 455 2.54 5.63 22.63
N GLY A 456 1.22 5.72 22.79
CA GLY A 456 0.60 5.93 24.10
C GLY A 456 0.64 4.67 24.96
N TYR A 457 0.60 4.83 26.28
CA TYR A 457 0.59 3.75 27.27
C TYR A 457 -0.49 2.69 26.96
N THR A 458 -0.10 1.46 26.62
CA THR A 458 -1.01 0.33 26.35
C THR A 458 -1.20 -0.56 27.58
N GLY A 459 -1.35 0.06 28.76
CA GLY A 459 -1.62 -0.67 30.01
C GLY A 459 -0.34 -1.24 30.64
N ASN A 460 -0.26 -2.57 30.78
CA ASN A 460 0.91 -3.26 31.39
C ASN A 460 2.13 -3.28 30.45
N GLU A 461 1.89 -3.00 29.17
CA GLU A 461 2.92 -2.81 28.17
C GLU A 461 3.26 -1.31 28.13
N GLY A 462 4.49 -0.97 28.52
CA GLY A 462 5.00 0.41 28.61
C GLY A 462 4.94 1.15 27.27
N SER A 463 5.42 2.40 27.27
CA SER A 463 5.43 3.19 26.03
C SER A 463 6.35 2.56 24.97
N THR A 464 5.86 2.47 23.74
CA THR A 464 6.64 1.99 22.59
C THR A 464 7.11 3.17 21.76
N ARG A 465 8.36 3.16 21.32
CA ARG A 465 8.91 4.20 20.43
C ARG A 465 9.44 3.56 19.17
N ILE A 466 9.14 4.15 18.01
CA ILE A 466 9.68 3.72 16.72
C ILE A 466 10.32 4.93 16.03
N THR A 467 11.62 4.85 15.76
CA THR A 467 12.34 5.80 14.91
C THR A 467 12.54 5.18 13.53
N THR A 468 11.99 5.82 12.50
CA THR A 468 12.13 5.41 11.10
C THR A 468 13.12 6.33 10.40
N TYR A 469 14.21 5.76 9.88
CA TYR A 469 15.15 6.41 8.97
C TYR A 469 14.72 6.09 7.53
N SER A 470 14.59 7.08 6.65
CA SER A 470 14.16 6.82 5.28
C SER A 470 14.89 7.66 4.23
N ARG A 471 15.37 7.01 3.17
CA ARG A 471 16.08 7.66 2.06
C ARG A 471 15.69 7.01 0.74
N TYR A 472 15.53 7.82 -0.30
CA TYR A 472 15.27 7.30 -1.65
C TYR A 472 16.58 6.94 -2.35
N ALA A 473 16.51 5.97 -3.26
CA ALA A 473 17.64 5.51 -4.04
C ALA A 473 17.25 5.19 -5.49
N ILE A 474 18.16 5.40 -6.42
CA ILE A 474 18.09 4.83 -7.77
C ILE A 474 18.81 3.49 -7.78
N VAL A 475 18.06 2.41 -7.96
CA VAL A 475 18.61 1.05 -8.06
C VAL A 475 18.70 0.63 -9.51
N ALA A 476 19.83 0.05 -9.89
CA ALA A 476 20.06 -0.39 -11.26
C ALA A 476 20.77 -1.76 -11.33
N TRP A 477 20.28 -2.62 -12.22
CA TRP A 477 20.91 -3.89 -12.58
C TRP A 477 20.74 -4.17 -14.07
N ARG A 478 21.47 -5.15 -14.61
CA ARG A 478 21.37 -5.50 -16.04
C ARG A 478 19.96 -5.97 -16.39
N VAL A 479 19.48 -5.62 -17.58
CA VAL A 479 18.14 -6.01 -18.07
C VAL A 479 17.98 -7.54 -18.08
N VAL A 480 19.04 -8.27 -18.44
CA VAL A 480 19.03 -9.74 -18.49
C VAL A 480 18.87 -10.41 -17.13
N ASP A 481 19.27 -9.74 -16.04
CA ASP A 481 19.15 -10.27 -14.68
C ASP A 481 17.85 -9.85 -13.99
N HIS A 482 16.96 -9.14 -14.69
CA HIS A 482 15.83 -8.47 -14.05
C HIS A 482 14.93 -9.43 -13.26
N ALA A 483 14.55 -10.58 -13.82
CA ALA A 483 13.72 -11.57 -13.11
C ALA A 483 14.42 -12.12 -11.86
N LYS A 484 15.72 -12.49 -11.96
CA LYS A 484 16.53 -12.97 -10.83
C LYS A 484 16.64 -11.92 -9.72
N LYS A 485 16.95 -10.68 -10.08
CA LYS A 485 17.12 -9.58 -9.11
C LYS A 485 15.77 -9.13 -8.52
N ALA A 486 14.69 -9.10 -9.31
CA ALA A 486 13.35 -8.82 -8.81
C ALA A 486 12.92 -9.85 -7.76
N LEU A 487 13.17 -11.14 -7.99
CA LEU A 487 12.89 -12.17 -6.99
C LEU A 487 13.68 -11.95 -5.69
N LYS A 488 14.97 -11.59 -5.80
CA LYS A 488 15.82 -11.30 -4.63
C LYS A 488 15.33 -10.06 -3.85
N PHE A 489 15.06 -8.94 -4.54
CA PHE A 489 14.91 -7.62 -3.90
C PHE A 489 13.48 -7.04 -3.87
N MET A 490 12.61 -7.40 -4.80
CA MET A 490 11.27 -6.82 -4.98
C MET A 490 10.17 -7.79 -4.53
N THR A 491 8.89 -7.42 -4.67
CA THR A 491 7.78 -8.32 -4.35
C THR A 491 7.77 -9.56 -5.26
N ILE A 492 7.21 -10.67 -4.77
CA ILE A 492 7.04 -11.91 -5.54
C ILE A 492 6.21 -11.64 -6.81
N ASP A 493 5.21 -10.76 -6.72
CA ASP A 493 4.39 -10.31 -7.85
C ASP A 493 5.23 -9.59 -8.91
N ALA A 494 6.06 -8.63 -8.50
CA ALA A 494 6.96 -7.92 -9.42
C ALA A 494 7.98 -8.87 -10.08
N ALA A 495 8.43 -9.92 -9.39
CA ALA A 495 9.30 -10.93 -9.97
C ALA A 495 8.61 -11.80 -11.04
N ALA A 496 7.35 -12.17 -10.81
CA ALA A 496 6.55 -12.89 -11.80
C ALA A 496 6.29 -12.04 -13.05
N GLU A 497 6.00 -10.75 -12.85
CA GLU A 497 5.85 -9.78 -13.94
C GLU A 497 7.15 -9.59 -14.73
N ALA A 498 8.28 -9.48 -14.03
CA ALA A 498 9.59 -9.38 -14.66
C ALA A 498 9.89 -10.60 -15.54
N LEU A 499 9.48 -11.81 -15.13
CA LEU A 499 9.61 -13.01 -15.95
C LEU A 499 8.63 -12.99 -17.14
N ARG A 500 7.40 -12.50 -16.95
CA ARG A 500 6.40 -12.34 -18.01
C ARG A 500 6.84 -11.43 -19.14
N GLU A 501 7.68 -10.43 -18.86
CA GLU A 501 8.26 -9.57 -19.89
C GLU A 501 9.35 -10.25 -20.74
N GLN A 502 9.97 -11.33 -20.27
CA GLN A 502 11.12 -11.97 -20.91
C GLN A 502 10.77 -12.96 -22.05
N LYS A 503 9.53 -12.97 -22.54
CA LYS A 503 9.03 -13.97 -23.51
C LYS A 503 10.02 -14.23 -24.67
N PRO A 504 10.29 -15.50 -25.03
CA PRO A 504 9.69 -16.73 -24.48
C PRO A 504 10.29 -17.13 -23.12
N VAL A 505 9.43 -17.65 -22.23
CA VAL A 505 9.84 -18.20 -20.93
C VAL A 505 9.89 -19.71 -21.03
N ASP A 506 11.00 -20.33 -20.65
CA ASP A 506 11.13 -21.78 -20.59
C ASP A 506 10.76 -22.35 -19.21
N GLY A 507 10.55 -23.67 -19.16
CA GLY A 507 10.18 -24.35 -17.92
C GLY A 507 11.24 -24.23 -16.80
N ALA A 508 12.52 -24.08 -17.15
CA ALA A 508 13.60 -23.97 -16.17
C ALA A 508 13.54 -22.62 -15.44
N ALA A 509 13.35 -21.52 -16.17
CA ALA A 509 13.19 -20.19 -15.61
C ALA A 509 11.94 -20.11 -14.71
N LEU A 510 10.83 -20.70 -15.14
CA LEU A 510 9.60 -20.74 -14.36
C LEU A 510 9.75 -21.58 -13.08
N ARG A 511 10.47 -22.70 -13.15
CA ARG A 511 10.81 -23.51 -11.97
C ARG A 511 11.64 -22.71 -10.97
N THR A 512 12.67 -21.99 -11.41
CA THR A 512 13.48 -21.14 -10.54
C THR A 512 12.64 -20.05 -9.87
N LEU A 513 11.67 -19.46 -10.58
CA LEU A 513 10.75 -18.49 -9.99
C LEU A 513 9.90 -19.12 -8.87
N LEU A 514 9.32 -20.29 -9.11
CA LEU A 514 8.45 -20.99 -8.15
C LEU A 514 9.19 -21.43 -6.88
N ASP A 515 10.35 -22.05 -7.07
CA ASP A 515 11.20 -22.51 -5.97
C ASP A 515 11.69 -21.30 -5.14
N GLY A 516 12.16 -20.25 -5.82
CA GLY A 516 12.65 -19.03 -5.16
C GLY A 516 11.55 -18.20 -4.49
N ALA A 517 10.34 -18.12 -5.06
CA ALA A 517 9.20 -17.46 -4.44
C ALA A 517 8.80 -18.14 -3.13
N THR A 518 8.83 -19.47 -3.11
CA THR A 518 8.50 -20.27 -1.92
C THR A 518 9.56 -20.12 -0.83
N ALA A 519 10.84 -20.16 -1.22
CA ALA A 519 11.94 -19.93 -0.30
C ALA A 519 11.87 -18.53 0.32
N LYS A 520 11.58 -17.51 -0.50
CA LYS A 520 11.40 -16.12 -0.05
C LYS A 520 10.23 -15.98 0.92
N LEU A 521 9.05 -16.48 0.54
CA LEU A 521 7.85 -16.42 1.37
C LEU A 521 8.06 -17.12 2.72
N LYS A 522 8.76 -18.27 2.71
CA LYS A 522 9.11 -19.00 3.95
C LYS A 522 10.04 -18.18 4.83
N ALA A 523 11.07 -17.55 4.27
CA ALA A 523 12.00 -16.71 5.01
C ALA A 523 11.30 -15.48 5.61
N GLU A 524 10.42 -14.81 4.85
CA GLU A 524 9.66 -13.65 5.31
C GLU A 524 8.68 -14.03 6.44
N ASN A 525 8.01 -15.18 6.33
CA ASN A 525 7.09 -15.69 7.35
C ASN A 525 7.78 -16.21 8.62
N GLN A 526 9.06 -16.56 8.58
CA GLN A 526 9.82 -16.98 9.77
C GLN A 526 10.10 -15.82 10.72
N ILE A 527 10.09 -14.58 10.21
CA ILE A 527 10.44 -13.37 10.99
C ILE A 527 9.20 -12.77 11.66
N LYS A 528 7.99 -13.22 11.29
CA LYS A 528 6.74 -12.69 11.82
C LYS A 528 6.53 -13.06 13.30
N GLU A 529 6.10 -12.09 14.08
CA GLU A 529 5.83 -12.23 15.52
C GLU A 529 4.50 -12.98 15.78
N TYR A 530 4.32 -13.40 17.04
CA TYR A 530 3.11 -14.11 17.46
C TYR A 530 1.86 -13.23 17.28
N GLY A 531 0.96 -13.66 16.40
CA GLY A 531 -0.29 -12.95 16.08
C GLY A 531 -0.29 -12.22 14.73
N GLU A 532 0.85 -12.13 14.04
CA GLU A 532 0.89 -11.61 12.67
C GLU A 532 0.41 -12.64 11.64
N GLU A 533 -0.41 -12.21 10.68
CA GLU A 533 -0.87 -13.07 9.58
C GLU A 533 0.30 -13.47 8.68
N LYS A 534 0.45 -14.77 8.42
CA LYS A 534 1.46 -15.28 7.47
C LYS A 534 1.09 -14.85 6.05
N GLU A 535 2.09 -14.42 5.30
CA GLU A 535 1.91 -14.10 3.87
C GLU A 535 1.74 -15.39 3.05
N GLU A 536 0.90 -15.28 2.04
CA GLU A 536 0.73 -16.31 1.01
C GLU A 536 1.03 -15.74 -0.37
N LEU A 537 1.18 -16.63 -1.35
CA LEU A 537 1.23 -16.22 -2.75
C LEU A 537 -0.07 -15.52 -3.13
N SER A 538 0.07 -14.31 -3.68
CA SER A 538 -1.07 -13.48 -4.06
C SER A 538 -1.88 -14.11 -5.20
N MET A 539 -3.14 -13.68 -5.36
CA MET A 539 -3.95 -14.10 -6.50
C MET A 539 -3.36 -13.62 -7.84
N MET A 540 -2.74 -12.42 -7.84
CA MET A 540 -2.03 -11.87 -9.00
C MET A 540 -0.88 -12.77 -9.43
N PHE A 541 -0.04 -13.22 -8.48
CA PHE A 541 1.05 -14.16 -8.77
C PHE A 541 0.52 -15.45 -9.41
N ARG A 542 -0.52 -16.06 -8.81
CA ARG A 542 -1.14 -17.29 -9.31
C ARG A 542 -1.66 -17.12 -10.75
N GLU A 543 -2.27 -15.98 -11.06
CA GLU A 543 -2.77 -15.66 -12.40
C GLU A 543 -1.64 -15.54 -13.42
N VAL A 544 -0.61 -14.75 -13.10
CA VAL A 544 0.57 -14.55 -13.96
C VAL A 544 1.28 -15.87 -14.25
N VAL A 545 1.49 -16.69 -13.22
CA VAL A 545 2.09 -18.02 -13.37
C VAL A 545 1.24 -18.93 -14.25
N CYS A 546 -0.09 -18.91 -14.12
CA CYS A 546 -0.95 -19.72 -14.97
C CYS A 546 -0.82 -19.37 -16.46
N ASP A 547 -0.70 -18.09 -16.81
CA ASP A 547 -0.43 -17.69 -18.19
C ASP A 547 0.98 -18.10 -18.65
N LEU A 548 1.99 -17.99 -17.78
CA LEU A 548 3.36 -18.43 -18.06
C LEU A 548 3.48 -19.96 -18.25
N LEU A 549 2.70 -20.73 -17.51
CA LEU A 549 2.63 -22.19 -17.66
C LEU A 549 2.15 -22.58 -19.05
N VAL A 550 1.21 -21.85 -19.64
CA VAL A 550 0.76 -22.10 -21.02
C VAL A 550 1.89 -21.82 -22.01
N ASP A 551 2.63 -20.72 -21.82
CA ASP A 551 3.74 -20.33 -22.70
C ASP A 551 4.94 -21.31 -22.61
N ALA A 552 5.23 -21.84 -21.42
CA ALA A 552 6.39 -22.71 -21.19
C ALA A 552 6.26 -24.11 -21.84
N GLY A 553 5.04 -24.63 -22.00
CA GLY A 553 4.79 -25.93 -22.64
C GLY A 553 5.36 -27.16 -21.89
N ASP A 554 5.68 -27.04 -20.60
CA ASP A 554 6.29 -28.10 -19.78
C ASP A 554 5.31 -28.65 -18.71
N PRO A 555 4.77 -29.87 -18.89
CA PRO A 555 3.85 -30.49 -17.93
C PRO A 555 4.46 -30.72 -16.54
N SER A 556 5.78 -30.84 -16.43
CA SER A 556 6.44 -31.06 -15.14
C SER A 556 6.34 -29.82 -14.25
N VAL A 557 6.42 -28.63 -14.84
CA VAL A 557 6.30 -27.35 -14.13
C VAL A 557 4.83 -27.05 -13.79
N VAL A 558 3.89 -27.47 -14.64
CA VAL A 558 2.44 -27.42 -14.32
C VAL A 558 2.14 -28.24 -13.06
N ASN A 559 2.65 -29.47 -13.00
CA ASN A 559 2.47 -30.33 -11.82
C ASN A 559 3.14 -29.75 -10.57
N LEU A 560 4.36 -29.21 -10.71
CA LEU A 560 5.05 -28.53 -9.60
C LEU A 560 4.18 -27.39 -9.04
N PHE A 561 3.68 -26.50 -9.91
CA PHE A 561 2.83 -25.39 -9.49
C PHE A 561 1.58 -25.88 -8.75
N PHE A 562 0.77 -26.74 -9.36
CA PHE A 562 -0.51 -27.14 -8.76
C PHE A 562 -0.37 -28.04 -7.51
N ASN A 563 0.72 -28.81 -7.40
CA ASN A 563 0.92 -29.67 -6.23
C ASN A 563 1.52 -28.95 -5.03
N ASP A 564 2.48 -28.04 -5.28
CA ASP A 564 3.40 -27.57 -4.24
C ASP A 564 3.30 -26.06 -4.00
N HIS A 565 2.80 -25.28 -4.97
CA HIS A 565 2.80 -23.80 -4.87
C HIS A 565 1.40 -23.17 -4.91
N CYS A 566 0.47 -23.72 -5.69
CA CYS A 566 -0.83 -23.10 -5.95
C CYS A 566 -1.70 -23.00 -4.67
N GLY A 567 -1.62 -24.03 -3.82
CA GLY A 567 -2.52 -24.22 -2.70
C GLY A 567 -3.92 -24.62 -3.15
N ALA A 568 -4.84 -24.79 -2.19
CA ALA A 568 -6.25 -25.05 -2.48
C ALA A 568 -6.96 -23.74 -2.86
N LEU A 569 -7.68 -23.73 -3.98
CA LEU A 569 -8.24 -22.51 -4.57
C LEU A 569 -9.66 -22.18 -4.11
N GLY A 570 -10.39 -23.15 -3.57
CA GLY A 570 -11.77 -22.96 -3.12
C GLY A 570 -11.84 -21.96 -1.98
N ASP A 571 -12.87 -21.10 -2.01
CA ASP A 571 -13.18 -20.09 -0.98
C ASP A 571 -12.18 -18.92 -0.86
N LEU A 572 -11.09 -18.90 -1.64
CA LEU A 572 -10.12 -17.80 -1.68
C LEU A 572 -10.63 -16.56 -2.42
N GLU A 573 -10.46 -15.38 -1.82
CA GLU A 573 -10.82 -14.11 -2.45
C GLU A 573 -10.16 -13.93 -3.83
N GLY A 574 -10.95 -13.50 -4.83
CA GLY A 574 -10.44 -13.25 -6.18
C GLY A 574 -10.16 -14.50 -7.04
N ASN A 575 -10.40 -15.71 -6.55
CA ASN A 575 -10.12 -16.97 -7.27
C ASN A 575 -10.82 -17.10 -8.64
N GLY A 576 -11.88 -16.32 -8.88
CA GLY A 576 -12.54 -16.22 -10.17
C GLY A 576 -11.65 -15.76 -11.33
N ALA A 577 -10.61 -14.97 -11.04
CA ALA A 577 -9.65 -14.50 -12.03
C ALA A 577 -8.83 -15.65 -12.66
N LEU A 578 -8.68 -16.77 -11.95
CA LEU A 578 -7.94 -17.93 -12.44
C LEU A 578 -8.72 -18.80 -13.42
N VAL A 579 -10.06 -18.69 -13.46
CA VAL A 579 -10.92 -19.57 -14.28
C VAL A 579 -10.51 -19.54 -15.76
N PRO A 580 -10.32 -18.37 -16.41
CA PRO A 580 -9.89 -18.34 -17.81
C PRO A 580 -8.51 -18.95 -18.02
N SER A 581 -7.53 -18.67 -17.14
CA SER A 581 -6.15 -19.13 -17.28
C SER A 581 -6.02 -20.63 -17.06
N ILE A 582 -6.70 -21.18 -16.04
CA ILE A 582 -6.77 -22.64 -15.83
C ILE A 582 -7.50 -23.30 -17.01
N THR A 583 -8.58 -22.71 -17.54
CA THR A 583 -9.26 -23.26 -18.72
C THR A 583 -8.34 -23.34 -19.94
N LYS A 584 -7.44 -22.35 -20.15
CA LYS A 584 -6.41 -22.43 -21.20
C LYS A 584 -5.44 -23.59 -20.96
N ILE A 585 -4.92 -23.74 -19.74
CA ILE A 585 -4.03 -24.85 -19.36
C ILE A 585 -4.69 -26.20 -19.69
N LEU A 586 -5.96 -26.37 -19.29
CA LEU A 586 -6.73 -27.60 -19.52
C LEU A 586 -7.01 -27.91 -21.00
N ARG A 587 -6.91 -26.92 -21.90
CA ARG A 587 -7.05 -27.10 -23.35
C ARG A 587 -5.72 -27.39 -24.05
N VAL A 588 -4.60 -27.00 -23.45
CA VAL A 588 -3.26 -27.09 -24.05
C VAL A 588 -2.56 -28.38 -23.66
N TYR A 589 -2.68 -28.80 -22.40
CA TYR A 589 -1.99 -29.95 -21.85
C TYR A 589 -2.82 -31.22 -21.87
N ASP A 590 -2.14 -32.38 -21.97
CA ASP A 590 -2.80 -33.67 -21.86
C ASP A 590 -3.28 -33.94 -20.43
N TRP A 591 -4.56 -34.30 -20.28
CA TRP A 591 -5.17 -34.54 -18.97
C TRP A 591 -4.47 -35.64 -18.16
N GLY A 592 -3.94 -36.66 -18.83
CA GLY A 592 -3.22 -37.76 -18.18
C GLY A 592 -1.91 -37.31 -17.52
N GLN A 593 -1.37 -36.16 -17.91
CA GLN A 593 -0.13 -35.62 -17.35
C GLN A 593 -0.35 -34.68 -16.16
N ILE A 594 -1.44 -33.89 -16.18
CA ILE A 594 -1.63 -32.78 -15.22
C ILE A 594 -2.91 -32.89 -14.38
N GLY A 595 -3.82 -33.82 -14.72
CA GLY A 595 -5.17 -33.82 -14.18
C GLY A 595 -5.24 -34.05 -12.67
N GLU A 596 -4.39 -34.93 -12.13
CA GLU A 596 -4.34 -35.19 -10.69
C GLU A 596 -3.94 -33.94 -9.89
N ALA A 597 -2.91 -33.22 -10.34
CA ALA A 597 -2.43 -32.01 -9.68
C ALA A 597 -3.49 -30.90 -9.71
N VAL A 598 -4.15 -30.69 -10.86
CA VAL A 598 -5.23 -29.70 -10.97
C VAL A 598 -6.42 -30.06 -10.07
N LEU A 599 -6.83 -31.34 -10.03
CA LEU A 599 -7.92 -31.78 -9.15
C LEU A 599 -7.61 -31.65 -7.66
N LYS A 600 -6.32 -31.70 -7.28
CA LYS A 600 -5.85 -31.43 -5.91
C LYS A 600 -6.00 -29.94 -5.58
N ALA A 601 -5.57 -29.06 -6.47
CA ALA A 601 -5.68 -27.60 -6.28
C ALA A 601 -7.14 -27.10 -6.27
N LEU A 602 -8.07 -27.79 -6.97
CA LEU A 602 -9.51 -27.58 -6.89
C LEU A 602 -10.13 -28.20 -5.60
N GLY A 603 -9.47 -27.97 -4.47
CA GLY A 603 -9.91 -28.33 -3.12
C GLY A 603 -10.35 -27.13 -2.31
N LYS A 604 -10.83 -27.39 -1.09
CA LYS A 604 -11.22 -26.37 -0.12
C LYS A 604 -9.98 -25.82 0.60
N SER A 605 -9.89 -24.50 0.77
CA SER A 605 -8.80 -23.89 1.55
C SER A 605 -8.92 -24.15 3.05
N ASP A 606 -7.79 -24.23 3.73
CA ASP A 606 -7.73 -24.41 5.19
C ASP A 606 -8.11 -23.12 5.97
N HIS A 607 -8.09 -21.96 5.30
CA HIS A 607 -8.26 -20.62 5.90
C HIS A 607 -9.71 -20.16 6.11
N GLY A 608 -10.70 -21.05 6.01
CA GLY A 608 -12.11 -20.67 6.10
C GLY A 608 -12.58 -19.85 4.87
N TYR A 609 -13.79 -19.30 4.94
CA TYR A 609 -14.40 -18.57 3.81
C TYR A 609 -13.87 -17.13 3.73
N LEU A 610 -13.09 -16.82 2.69
CA LEU A 610 -12.50 -15.50 2.46
C LEU A 610 -13.25 -14.70 1.38
N GLY A 611 -14.48 -15.08 1.03
CA GLY A 611 -15.33 -14.31 0.09
C GLY A 611 -15.17 -14.69 -1.39
N GLY A 612 -14.39 -15.73 -1.71
CA GLY A 612 -14.22 -16.25 -3.06
C GLY A 612 -15.33 -17.17 -3.57
N PHE A 613 -15.19 -17.65 -4.81
CA PHE A 613 -16.03 -18.74 -5.31
C PHE A 613 -15.79 -20.02 -4.51
N SER A 614 -16.86 -20.73 -4.18
CA SER A 614 -16.75 -22.03 -3.52
C SER A 614 -16.02 -23.05 -4.40
N THR A 615 -15.50 -24.10 -3.77
CA THR A 615 -14.88 -25.23 -4.50
C THR A 615 -15.80 -25.75 -5.60
N LEU A 616 -17.10 -25.93 -5.29
CA LEU A 616 -18.10 -26.39 -6.25
C LEU A 616 -18.31 -25.37 -7.38
N GLU A 617 -18.42 -24.08 -7.06
CA GLU A 617 -18.62 -23.04 -8.07
C GLU A 617 -17.43 -22.94 -9.03
N LEU A 618 -16.19 -23.00 -8.53
CA LEU A 618 -14.97 -23.02 -9.35
C LEU A 618 -14.99 -24.20 -10.34
N ILE A 619 -15.26 -25.41 -9.84
CA ILE A 619 -15.32 -26.61 -10.68
C ILE A 619 -16.39 -26.45 -11.77
N LEU A 620 -17.58 -25.96 -11.40
CA LEU A 620 -18.68 -25.76 -12.35
C LEU A 620 -18.34 -24.71 -13.42
N ARG A 621 -17.66 -23.60 -13.05
CA ARG A 621 -17.23 -22.57 -14.00
C ARG A 621 -16.17 -23.08 -14.97
N LEU A 622 -15.20 -23.86 -14.49
CA LEU A 622 -14.23 -24.53 -15.35
C LEU A 622 -14.91 -25.53 -16.29
N THR A 623 -15.88 -26.30 -15.77
CA THR A 623 -16.64 -27.29 -16.55
C THR A 623 -17.46 -26.63 -17.66
N ASP A 624 -18.08 -25.46 -17.38
CA ASP A 624 -18.86 -24.68 -18.35
C ASP A 624 -17.98 -24.10 -19.48
N GLY A 625 -16.71 -23.81 -19.17
CA GLY A 625 -15.73 -23.30 -20.13
C GLY A 625 -15.11 -24.37 -21.05
N LEU A 626 -15.42 -25.65 -20.88
CA LEU A 626 -14.78 -26.75 -21.60
C LEU A 626 -15.74 -27.48 -22.52
N ASP A 627 -15.24 -27.92 -23.67
CA ASP A 627 -15.97 -28.78 -24.60
C ASP A 627 -16.13 -30.20 -24.00
N ALA A 628 -17.07 -30.98 -24.56
CA ALA A 628 -17.26 -32.36 -24.14
C ALA A 628 -15.98 -33.20 -24.37
N GLY A 629 -15.53 -33.89 -23.33
CA GLY A 629 -14.30 -34.70 -23.37
C GLY A 629 -13.87 -35.20 -21.99
N THR A 630 -12.72 -35.86 -21.93
CA THR A 630 -12.18 -36.50 -20.70
C THR A 630 -12.01 -35.52 -19.54
N VAL A 631 -11.51 -34.30 -19.82
CA VAL A 631 -11.30 -33.26 -18.81
C VAL A 631 -12.64 -32.84 -18.19
N ARG A 632 -13.63 -32.54 -19.04
CA ARG A 632 -14.96 -32.11 -18.61
C ARG A 632 -15.63 -33.20 -17.76
N GLN A 633 -15.49 -34.47 -18.14
CA GLN A 633 -16.02 -35.58 -17.34
C GLN A 633 -15.35 -35.70 -15.97
N ALA A 634 -14.03 -35.58 -15.89
CA ALA A 634 -13.32 -35.66 -14.61
C ALA A 634 -13.71 -34.51 -13.65
N LEU A 635 -13.95 -33.31 -14.18
CA LEU A 635 -14.47 -32.19 -13.38
C LEU A 635 -15.93 -32.43 -12.92
N ILE A 636 -16.77 -33.05 -13.76
CA ILE A 636 -18.12 -33.48 -13.37
C ILE A 636 -18.04 -34.50 -12.23
N ASP A 637 -17.15 -35.48 -12.32
CA ASP A 637 -16.97 -36.49 -11.27
C ASP A 637 -16.51 -35.85 -9.94
N LYS A 638 -15.62 -34.85 -10.01
CA LYS A 638 -15.20 -34.06 -8.84
C LYS A 638 -16.35 -33.21 -8.29
N ALA A 639 -17.15 -32.57 -9.15
CA ALA A 639 -18.35 -31.84 -8.73
C ALA A 639 -19.35 -32.76 -8.03
N MET A 640 -19.54 -33.98 -8.53
CA MET A 640 -20.38 -35.00 -7.91
C MET A 640 -19.91 -35.38 -6.51
N GLN A 641 -18.60 -35.50 -6.28
CA GLN A 641 -18.05 -35.72 -4.94
C GLN A 641 -18.38 -34.57 -4.00
N GLN A 642 -18.24 -33.32 -4.46
CA GLN A 642 -18.57 -32.14 -3.66
C GLN A 642 -20.07 -32.07 -3.34
N ILE A 643 -20.93 -32.27 -4.34
CA ILE A 643 -22.39 -32.30 -4.18
C ILE A 643 -22.80 -33.34 -3.15
N THR A 644 -22.19 -34.53 -3.16
CA THR A 644 -22.51 -35.59 -2.20
C THR A 644 -22.11 -35.24 -0.77
N ALA A 645 -21.07 -34.41 -0.60
CA ALA A 645 -20.59 -33.96 0.70
C ALA A 645 -21.36 -32.74 1.27
N THR A 646 -21.99 -31.94 0.41
CA THR A 646 -22.75 -30.74 0.81
C THR A 646 -24.16 -31.09 1.28
N ASN A 647 -24.67 -30.44 2.34
CA ASN A 647 -26.06 -30.60 2.78
C ASN A 647 -27.05 -29.95 1.78
N ASP A 648 -28.36 -30.17 1.96
CA ASP A 648 -29.37 -29.69 1.01
C ASP A 648 -29.53 -28.16 1.06
N GLU A 649 -29.41 -27.54 2.23
CA GLU A 649 -29.57 -26.10 2.45
C GLU A 649 -28.48 -25.31 1.73
N ASP A 650 -27.22 -25.65 2.01
CA ASP A 650 -26.04 -25.01 1.39
C ASP A 650 -26.01 -25.22 -0.13
N LEU A 651 -26.48 -26.38 -0.62
CA LEU A 651 -26.46 -26.70 -2.05
C LEU A 651 -27.57 -25.98 -2.82
N LEU A 652 -28.82 -26.06 -2.35
CA LEU A 652 -29.99 -25.60 -3.11
C LEU A 652 -30.19 -24.09 -3.02
N GLU A 653 -29.72 -23.46 -1.94
CA GLU A 653 -29.69 -22.00 -1.80
C GLU A 653 -28.41 -21.36 -2.33
N SER A 654 -27.43 -22.17 -2.75
CA SER A 654 -26.18 -21.68 -3.33
C SER A 654 -26.44 -20.72 -4.50
N SER A 655 -25.67 -19.63 -4.56
CA SER A 655 -25.61 -18.74 -5.72
C SER A 655 -25.26 -19.48 -7.02
N SER A 656 -24.53 -20.58 -6.92
CA SER A 656 -24.06 -21.40 -8.04
C SER A 656 -25.08 -22.41 -8.56
N ILE A 657 -26.25 -22.56 -7.92
CA ILE A 657 -27.28 -23.56 -8.28
C ILE A 657 -27.72 -23.45 -9.74
N GLY A 658 -27.78 -22.23 -10.29
CA GLY A 658 -28.11 -22.01 -11.70
C GLY A 658 -27.06 -22.58 -12.66
N LEU A 659 -25.78 -22.45 -12.31
CA LEU A 659 -24.67 -23.01 -13.07
C LEU A 659 -24.63 -24.54 -12.95
N LEU A 660 -24.93 -25.07 -11.75
CA LEU A 660 -25.07 -26.51 -11.53
C LEU A 660 -26.14 -27.10 -12.44
N TRP A 661 -27.33 -26.48 -12.52
CA TRP A 661 -28.38 -26.93 -13.42
C TRP A 661 -27.99 -26.85 -14.88
N LYS A 662 -27.32 -25.76 -15.29
CA LYS A 662 -26.80 -25.62 -16.67
C LYS A 662 -25.86 -26.78 -17.01
N VAL A 663 -24.84 -27.03 -16.18
CA VAL A 663 -23.87 -28.11 -16.39
C VAL A 663 -24.55 -29.49 -16.38
N ALA A 664 -25.50 -29.71 -15.47
CA ALA A 664 -26.25 -30.97 -15.38
C ALA A 664 -27.13 -31.23 -16.61
N ILE A 665 -27.73 -30.18 -17.18
CA ILE A 665 -28.56 -30.28 -18.39
C ILE A 665 -27.71 -30.47 -19.64
N ASP A 666 -26.57 -29.79 -19.72
CA ASP A 666 -25.64 -29.86 -20.85
C ASP A 666 -24.70 -31.08 -20.78
N CYS A 667 -24.81 -31.90 -19.73
CA CYS A 667 -24.08 -33.13 -19.55
C CYS A 667 -24.73 -34.25 -20.37
N GLY A 668 -23.93 -35.01 -21.11
CA GLY A 668 -24.40 -36.20 -21.83
C GLY A 668 -24.77 -37.36 -20.90
N ASP A 669 -24.19 -37.39 -19.70
CA ASP A 669 -24.52 -38.35 -18.63
C ASP A 669 -25.58 -37.77 -17.70
N LYS A 670 -26.68 -38.52 -17.52
CA LYS A 670 -27.82 -38.13 -16.70
C LYS A 670 -27.57 -38.27 -15.20
N THR A 671 -26.49 -38.93 -14.78
CA THR A 671 -26.19 -39.17 -13.36
C THR A 671 -26.20 -37.89 -12.52
N LEU A 672 -25.53 -36.83 -12.98
CA LEU A 672 -25.49 -35.53 -12.30
C LEU A 672 -26.89 -34.91 -12.19
N PHE A 673 -27.64 -34.89 -13.30
CA PHE A 673 -29.00 -34.37 -13.31
C PHE A 673 -29.92 -35.15 -12.36
N ASP A 674 -29.89 -36.48 -12.42
CA ASP A 674 -30.72 -37.35 -11.59
C ASP A 674 -30.41 -37.19 -10.10
N THR A 675 -29.14 -37.06 -9.73
CA THR A 675 -28.73 -36.83 -8.34
C THR A 675 -29.26 -35.51 -7.80
N VAL A 676 -29.05 -34.40 -8.51
CA VAL A 676 -29.54 -33.08 -8.07
C VAL A 676 -31.08 -33.05 -8.08
N ALA A 677 -31.71 -33.64 -9.09
CA ALA A 677 -33.17 -33.75 -9.19
C ALA A 677 -33.76 -34.55 -8.03
N ASN A 678 -33.14 -35.65 -7.63
CA ASN A 678 -33.62 -36.46 -6.51
C ASN A 678 -33.46 -35.73 -5.16
N ARG A 679 -32.39 -34.97 -4.97
CA ARG A 679 -32.26 -34.10 -3.78
C ARG A 679 -33.34 -33.03 -3.76
N LEU A 680 -33.55 -32.33 -4.88
CA LEU A 680 -34.59 -31.31 -5.00
C LEU A 680 -36.01 -31.87 -4.73
N LYS A 681 -36.32 -33.08 -5.19
CA LYS A 681 -37.63 -33.72 -4.93
C LYS A 681 -37.92 -33.96 -3.45
N ASN A 682 -36.88 -34.20 -2.67
CA ASN A 682 -36.91 -34.57 -1.25
C ASN A 682 -36.63 -33.40 -0.29
N ALA A 683 -36.13 -32.27 -0.81
CA ALA A 683 -35.80 -31.09 -0.03
C ALA A 683 -37.04 -30.40 0.58
N ASP A 684 -36.80 -29.59 1.61
CA ASP A 684 -37.83 -28.75 2.21
C ASP A 684 -38.39 -27.75 1.18
N PRO A 685 -39.72 -27.54 1.12
CA PRO A 685 -40.32 -26.55 0.23
C PRO A 685 -39.75 -25.13 0.34
N SER A 686 -39.12 -24.75 1.46
CA SER A 686 -38.42 -23.47 1.65
C SER A 686 -37.22 -23.30 0.71
N LEU A 687 -36.54 -24.38 0.31
CA LEU A 687 -35.30 -24.39 -0.45
C LEU A 687 -35.51 -24.47 -1.98
N LEU A 688 -36.74 -24.74 -2.42
CA LEU A 688 -37.01 -25.09 -3.83
C LEU A 688 -36.97 -23.88 -4.79
N GLY A 689 -37.13 -22.66 -4.26
CA GLY A 689 -37.34 -21.43 -5.04
C GLY A 689 -36.25 -21.17 -6.10
N PRO A 690 -34.96 -21.09 -5.72
CA PRO A 690 -33.86 -20.82 -6.67
C PRO A 690 -33.79 -21.84 -7.81
N SER A 691 -33.85 -23.14 -7.49
CA SER A 691 -33.80 -24.21 -8.49
C SER A 691 -34.98 -24.18 -9.46
N ILE A 692 -36.21 -23.94 -8.96
CA ILE A 692 -37.39 -23.80 -9.82
C ILE A 692 -37.21 -22.63 -10.78
N GLN A 693 -36.74 -21.48 -10.29
CA GLN A 693 -36.53 -20.29 -11.13
C GLN A 693 -35.55 -20.56 -12.27
N TYR A 694 -34.44 -21.27 -12.03
CA TYR A 694 -33.47 -21.59 -13.07
C TYR A 694 -33.96 -22.66 -14.04
N LEU A 695 -34.48 -23.78 -13.54
CA LEU A 695 -35.05 -24.84 -14.39
C LEU A 695 -36.15 -24.31 -15.32
N SER A 696 -36.93 -23.33 -14.85
CA SER A 696 -37.95 -22.64 -15.64
C SER A 696 -37.42 -22.01 -16.93
N GLN A 697 -36.15 -21.58 -16.96
CA GLN A 697 -35.54 -20.92 -18.12
C GLN A 697 -35.17 -21.91 -19.23
N TYR A 698 -34.98 -23.18 -18.89
CA TYR A 698 -34.55 -24.25 -19.81
C TYR A 698 -35.71 -25.14 -20.28
N VAL A 699 -36.93 -24.86 -19.84
CA VAL A 699 -38.14 -25.56 -20.27
C VAL A 699 -38.67 -24.93 -21.55
N ASN A 700 -38.59 -25.66 -22.68
CA ASN A 700 -39.30 -25.31 -23.90
C ASN A 700 -40.69 -25.95 -23.88
N SER A 701 -41.75 -25.14 -23.98
CA SER A 701 -43.16 -25.60 -23.94
C SER A 701 -43.60 -26.48 -25.12
N ALA A 702 -42.70 -26.82 -26.04
CA ALA A 702 -43.01 -27.57 -27.26
C ALA A 702 -42.79 -29.08 -27.13
N ASP A 703 -42.07 -29.57 -26.11
CA ASP A 703 -41.72 -30.98 -25.96
C ASP A 703 -42.21 -31.52 -24.60
N GLY A 704 -43.43 -32.06 -24.59
CA GLY A 704 -44.13 -32.53 -23.38
C GLY A 704 -43.48 -33.74 -22.68
N ASN A 705 -42.36 -34.24 -23.18
CA ASN A 705 -41.64 -35.39 -22.63
C ASN A 705 -40.25 -34.99 -22.06
N ASP A 706 -39.99 -33.70 -21.86
CA ASP A 706 -38.75 -33.22 -21.22
C ASP A 706 -38.77 -33.51 -19.71
N GLU A 707 -37.76 -34.24 -19.22
CA GLU A 707 -37.57 -34.60 -17.81
C GLU A 707 -37.52 -33.35 -16.90
N LYS A 708 -37.11 -32.20 -17.45
CA LYS A 708 -37.12 -30.90 -16.76
C LYS A 708 -38.53 -30.40 -16.49
N VAL A 709 -39.44 -30.53 -17.47
CA VAL A 709 -40.86 -30.17 -17.33
C VAL A 709 -41.47 -31.02 -16.21
N THR A 710 -41.19 -32.32 -16.23
CA THR A 710 -41.68 -33.27 -15.23
C THR A 710 -41.17 -32.95 -13.84
N LEU A 711 -39.88 -32.61 -13.70
CA LEU A 711 -39.29 -32.23 -12.41
C LEU A 711 -39.95 -30.97 -11.85
N VAL A 712 -40.07 -29.90 -12.64
CA VAL A 712 -40.67 -28.65 -12.17
C VAL A 712 -42.15 -28.84 -11.83
N ALA A 713 -42.91 -29.60 -12.62
CA ALA A 713 -44.30 -29.93 -12.33
C ALA A 713 -44.47 -30.69 -11.00
N PHE A 714 -43.46 -31.47 -10.58
CA PHE A 714 -43.47 -32.17 -9.30
C PHE A 714 -43.16 -31.27 -8.10
N VAL A 715 -42.17 -30.38 -8.21
CA VAL A 715 -41.69 -29.56 -7.08
C VAL A 715 -42.42 -28.23 -6.91
N ALA A 716 -42.93 -27.64 -8.00
CA ALA A 716 -43.60 -26.34 -7.97
C ALA A 716 -44.88 -26.31 -7.10
N PRO A 717 -45.76 -27.33 -7.13
CA PRO A 717 -46.94 -27.35 -6.25
C PRO A 717 -46.58 -27.34 -4.75
N LYS A 718 -45.51 -28.03 -4.36
CA LYS A 718 -45.02 -28.03 -2.97
C LYS A 718 -44.57 -26.62 -2.55
N ARG A 719 -43.80 -25.94 -3.41
CA ARG A 719 -43.35 -24.56 -3.19
C ARG A 719 -44.51 -23.58 -3.12
N VAL A 720 -45.49 -23.72 -4.01
CA VAL A 720 -46.71 -22.89 -4.03
C VAL A 720 -47.50 -23.03 -2.74
N GLN A 721 -47.68 -24.26 -2.24
CA GLN A 721 -48.38 -24.47 -0.97
C GLN A 721 -47.63 -23.82 0.19
N TRP A 722 -46.32 -24.04 0.29
CA TRP A 722 -45.48 -23.41 1.31
C TRP A 722 -45.55 -21.88 1.27
N LEU A 723 -45.49 -21.27 0.07
CA LEU A 723 -45.61 -19.82 -0.10
C LEU A 723 -46.98 -19.31 0.40
N ARG A 724 -48.07 -20.04 0.13
CA ARG A 724 -49.40 -19.67 0.64
C ARG A 724 -49.45 -19.73 2.16
N ASP A 725 -48.91 -20.78 2.76
CA ASP A 725 -48.88 -20.96 4.21
C ASP A 725 -48.06 -19.83 4.88
N GLN A 726 -46.89 -19.48 4.31
CA GLN A 726 -46.07 -18.37 4.81
C GLN A 726 -46.76 -17.02 4.64
N ILE A 727 -47.39 -16.76 3.49
CA ILE A 727 -48.13 -15.51 3.24
C ILE A 727 -49.29 -15.37 4.23
N GLU A 728 -50.06 -16.43 4.50
CA GLU A 728 -51.17 -16.38 5.48
C GLU A 728 -50.69 -16.01 6.89
N VAL A 729 -49.52 -16.52 7.29
CA VAL A 729 -48.90 -16.16 8.57
C VAL A 729 -48.48 -14.68 8.59
N LEU A 730 -47.88 -14.19 7.50
CA LEU A 730 -47.29 -12.85 7.40
C LEU A 730 -48.30 -11.74 7.05
N GLU A 731 -49.49 -12.07 6.54
CA GLU A 731 -50.55 -11.11 6.21
C GLU A 731 -51.27 -10.52 7.43
N LYS A 732 -50.95 -10.99 8.62
CA LYS A 732 -51.52 -10.48 9.86
C LYS A 732 -51.16 -8.99 10.05
N PRO A 733 -52.11 -8.14 10.50
CA PRO A 733 -51.82 -6.74 10.80
C PRO A 733 -50.69 -6.59 11.82
N PHE A 734 -49.95 -5.48 11.73
CA PHE A 734 -48.89 -5.16 12.69
C PHE A 734 -49.40 -5.26 14.14
N SER A 735 -48.64 -5.96 14.97
CA SER A 735 -48.85 -6.08 16.41
C SER A 735 -47.54 -5.85 17.13
N TRP A 736 -47.61 -5.23 18.31
CA TRP A 736 -46.49 -5.14 19.24
C TRP A 736 -46.24 -6.47 19.98
N GLU A 737 -47.12 -7.46 19.83
CA GLU A 737 -46.96 -8.81 20.37
C GLU A 737 -46.03 -9.66 19.50
N MET A 738 -44.82 -9.91 19.98
CA MET A 738 -43.87 -10.83 19.36
C MET A 738 -44.03 -12.21 20.02
N ARG A 739 -45.08 -12.94 19.66
CA ARG A 739 -45.54 -14.15 20.38
C ARG A 739 -44.52 -15.28 20.50
N GLU A 740 -43.59 -15.35 19.54
CA GLU A 740 -42.51 -16.34 19.47
C GLU A 740 -41.17 -15.77 19.94
N ALA A 741 -41.14 -14.54 20.48
CA ALA A 741 -39.92 -13.95 21.01
C ALA A 741 -39.35 -14.82 22.15
N GLU A 742 -38.06 -15.11 22.08
CA GLU A 742 -37.34 -15.82 23.13
C GLU A 742 -36.30 -14.88 23.74
N PHE A 743 -36.20 -14.89 25.07
CA PHE A 743 -35.21 -14.12 25.82
C PHE A 743 -34.63 -15.01 26.92
N PRO A 744 -33.52 -15.72 26.65
CA PRO A 744 -33.04 -16.82 27.51
C PRO A 744 -32.73 -16.42 28.95
N ASP A 745 -32.26 -15.19 29.16
CA ASP A 745 -31.70 -14.76 30.43
C ASP A 745 -32.70 -14.16 31.42
N ASN A 746 -33.91 -13.78 30.96
CA ASN A 746 -34.89 -13.08 31.76
C ASN A 746 -36.33 -13.32 31.26
N ASN A 747 -37.10 -14.08 32.05
CA ASN A 747 -38.49 -14.43 31.73
C ASN A 747 -39.45 -13.23 31.71
N GLU A 748 -39.15 -12.15 32.44
CA GLU A 748 -39.96 -10.93 32.46
C GLU A 748 -39.81 -10.17 31.14
N ILE A 749 -38.57 -10.06 30.62
CA ILE A 749 -38.30 -9.49 29.29
C ILE A 749 -38.96 -10.34 28.20
N GLN A 750 -38.84 -11.67 28.29
CA GLN A 750 -39.52 -12.55 27.33
C GLN A 750 -41.05 -12.35 27.35
N SER A 751 -41.63 -12.25 28.55
CA SER A 751 -43.07 -12.03 28.71
C SER A 751 -43.49 -10.66 28.18
N PHE A 752 -42.68 -9.62 28.40
CA PHE A 752 -42.88 -8.30 27.82
C PHE A 752 -42.79 -8.34 26.29
N LEU A 753 -41.79 -9.00 25.71
CA LEU A 753 -41.65 -9.10 24.25
C LEU A 753 -42.89 -9.75 23.62
N ARG A 754 -43.46 -10.75 24.28
CA ARG A 754 -44.70 -11.43 23.88
C ARG A 754 -45.98 -10.63 24.16
N SER A 755 -45.91 -9.53 24.92
CA SER A 755 -47.06 -8.69 25.28
C SER A 755 -47.36 -7.61 24.22
N ALA A 756 -48.46 -6.88 24.37
CA ALA A 756 -48.81 -5.75 23.50
C ALA A 756 -48.12 -4.43 23.89
N GLU A 757 -47.33 -4.40 24.96
CA GLU A 757 -46.69 -3.17 25.46
C GLU A 757 -45.49 -2.77 24.60
N GLY A 758 -45.34 -1.47 24.33
CA GLY A 758 -44.27 -0.95 23.46
C GLY A 758 -42.93 -0.71 24.15
N SER A 759 -42.93 -0.53 25.48
CA SER A 759 -41.70 -0.31 26.26
C SER A 759 -41.85 -0.83 27.68
N MET A 760 -40.79 -1.39 28.26
CA MET A 760 -40.69 -1.73 29.69
C MET A 760 -39.45 -1.10 30.32
N VAL A 761 -39.41 -1.10 31.65
CA VAL A 761 -38.23 -0.67 32.41
C VAL A 761 -37.92 -1.71 33.48
N ILE A 762 -36.68 -2.20 33.49
CA ILE A 762 -36.24 -3.18 34.49
C ILE A 762 -35.82 -2.45 35.76
N LYS A 763 -36.59 -2.65 36.84
CA LYS A 763 -36.35 -2.07 38.17
C LYS A 763 -36.50 -3.11 39.29
N GLY A 764 -35.89 -2.87 40.45
CA GLY A 764 -36.05 -3.72 41.64
C GLY A 764 -35.19 -4.99 41.68
N ALA A 765 -35.72 -6.05 42.30
CA ALA A 765 -35.02 -7.30 42.63
C ALA A 765 -34.66 -8.19 41.41
N GLU A 766 -35.05 -7.78 40.21
CA GLU A 766 -34.89 -8.52 38.96
C GLU A 766 -33.80 -7.92 38.05
N LYS A 767 -33.14 -6.84 38.51
CA LYS A 767 -31.94 -6.29 37.85
C LYS A 767 -30.77 -7.25 38.02
N LYS A 768 -30.08 -7.57 36.93
CA LYS A 768 -28.76 -8.25 36.95
C LYS A 768 -27.59 -7.27 36.98
N PHE A 769 -27.85 -6.03 37.39
CA PHE A 769 -26.89 -4.93 37.43
C PHE A 769 -27.20 -4.04 38.64
N ASN A 770 -26.16 -3.53 39.29
CA ASN A 770 -26.26 -2.75 40.52
C ASN A 770 -25.98 -1.26 40.30
N ASP A 771 -25.20 -0.91 39.28
CA ASP A 771 -24.83 0.46 38.93
C ASP A 771 -25.03 0.76 37.43
N LEU A 772 -24.75 2.01 37.05
CA LEU A 772 -24.95 2.49 35.69
C LEU A 772 -24.00 1.83 34.67
N GLU A 773 -22.77 1.48 35.07
CA GLU A 773 -21.81 0.84 34.15
C GLU A 773 -22.20 -0.62 33.90
N GLU A 774 -22.63 -1.36 34.91
CA GLU A 774 -23.19 -2.71 34.74
C GLU A 774 -24.47 -2.68 33.89
N ALA A 775 -25.32 -1.65 34.04
CA ALA A 775 -26.51 -1.47 33.21
C ALA A 775 -26.16 -1.19 31.73
N LYS A 776 -25.12 -0.36 31.47
CA LYS A 776 -24.60 -0.13 30.11
C LYS A 776 -24.02 -1.39 29.49
N GLN A 777 -23.25 -2.17 30.25
CA GLN A 777 -22.71 -3.45 29.79
C GLN A 777 -23.81 -4.45 29.46
N PHE A 778 -24.86 -4.53 30.29
CA PHE A 778 -26.02 -5.36 30.05
C PHE A 778 -26.73 -4.98 28.74
N ALA A 779 -27.02 -3.69 28.54
CA ALA A 779 -27.63 -3.20 27.29
C ALA A 779 -26.72 -3.47 26.08
N ALA A 780 -25.42 -3.15 26.17
CA ALA A 780 -24.46 -3.33 25.08
C ALA A 780 -24.28 -4.80 24.69
N ARG A 781 -24.32 -5.74 25.64
CA ARG A 781 -24.28 -7.17 25.34
C ARG A 781 -25.48 -7.61 24.51
N TRP A 782 -26.69 -7.26 24.94
CA TRP A 782 -27.92 -7.65 24.24
C TRP A 782 -28.14 -6.92 22.92
N MET A 783 -27.56 -5.74 22.73
CA MET A 783 -27.55 -5.06 21.43
C MET A 783 -26.52 -5.66 20.45
N LYS A 784 -25.59 -6.51 20.92
CA LYS A 784 -24.65 -7.28 20.07
C LYS A 784 -25.15 -8.69 19.72
N GLU A 785 -25.98 -9.29 20.57
CA GLU A 785 -26.56 -10.61 20.33
C GLU A 785 -27.65 -10.55 19.23
N GLU A 786 -27.80 -11.63 18.45
CA GLU A 786 -28.79 -11.69 17.38
C GLU A 786 -30.21 -11.78 17.96
N GLN A 787 -31.07 -10.84 17.57
CA GLN A 787 -32.46 -10.79 18.02
C GLN A 787 -33.34 -11.69 17.14
N THR A 788 -33.58 -12.91 17.59
CA THR A 788 -34.42 -13.90 16.89
C THR A 788 -35.91 -13.69 17.21
N MET A 789 -36.75 -13.61 16.19
CA MET A 789 -38.22 -13.49 16.31
C MET A 789 -38.72 -12.26 17.10
N CYS A 790 -37.86 -11.24 17.29
CA CYS A 790 -38.18 -9.99 17.96
C CYS A 790 -37.32 -8.83 17.45
N SER A 791 -37.67 -7.61 17.84
CA SER A 791 -36.79 -6.44 17.66
C SER A 791 -36.98 -5.41 18.76
N PHE A 792 -35.92 -5.02 19.43
CA PHE A 792 -35.94 -4.06 20.53
C PHE A 792 -34.62 -3.29 20.66
N GLU A 793 -34.71 -2.14 21.31
CA GLU A 793 -33.57 -1.32 21.75
C GLU A 793 -33.49 -1.33 23.27
N MET A 794 -32.27 -1.32 23.80
CA MET A 794 -32.00 -1.22 25.23
C MET A 794 -31.16 0.02 25.55
N GLU A 795 -31.64 0.83 26.48
CA GLU A 795 -30.95 2.03 26.94
C GLU A 795 -30.80 1.99 28.47
N ALA A 796 -29.56 2.12 28.95
CA ALA A 796 -29.27 2.24 30.37
C ALA A 796 -29.37 3.70 30.82
N ASP A 797 -30.00 3.94 31.95
CA ASP A 797 -30.20 5.27 32.53
C ASP A 797 -30.23 5.19 34.07
N GLU A 798 -30.09 6.31 34.76
CA GLU A 798 -30.05 6.38 36.21
C GLU A 798 -30.96 7.51 36.72
N THR A 799 -31.75 7.24 37.76
CA THR A 799 -32.53 8.29 38.42
C THR A 799 -32.39 8.15 39.92
N ASN A 800 -31.91 9.21 40.58
CA ASN A 800 -31.73 9.28 42.03
C ASN A 800 -30.84 8.17 42.63
N GLY A 801 -29.80 7.71 41.92
CA GLY A 801 -28.92 6.64 42.40
C GLY A 801 -29.33 5.23 41.98
N ASP A 802 -30.52 5.06 41.40
CA ASP A 802 -31.01 3.75 40.95
C ASP A 802 -30.83 3.59 39.43
N ALA A 803 -29.86 2.77 39.02
CA ALA A 803 -29.63 2.41 37.62
C ALA A 803 -30.76 1.52 37.08
N PHE A 804 -31.26 1.74 35.86
CA PHE A 804 -32.27 0.91 35.22
C PHE A 804 -32.00 0.79 33.72
N VAL A 805 -32.55 -0.24 33.09
CA VAL A 805 -32.52 -0.41 31.63
C VAL A 805 -33.93 -0.29 31.10
N ARG A 806 -34.12 0.61 30.12
CA ARG A 806 -35.35 0.75 29.35
C ARG A 806 -35.25 -0.13 28.11
N ILE A 807 -36.27 -0.92 27.86
CA ILE A 807 -36.38 -1.76 26.66
C ILE A 807 -37.55 -1.22 25.85
N THR A 808 -37.29 -0.87 24.60
CA THR A 808 -38.30 -0.34 23.67
C THR A 808 -38.39 -1.26 22.46
N LYS A 809 -39.58 -1.79 22.15
CA LYS A 809 -39.77 -2.59 20.94
C LYS A 809 -39.63 -1.69 19.70
N THR A 810 -38.95 -2.19 18.68
CA THR A 810 -38.87 -1.52 17.38
C THR A 810 -39.78 -2.20 16.37
N ARG A 811 -39.94 -1.57 15.19
CA ARG A 811 -40.69 -2.15 14.08
C ARG A 811 -39.81 -3.00 13.15
N ASP A 812 -38.52 -3.10 13.40
CA ASP A 812 -37.55 -3.65 12.43
C ASP A 812 -37.83 -5.10 12.09
N TRP A 813 -38.19 -5.92 13.08
CA TRP A 813 -38.61 -7.29 12.84
C TRP A 813 -39.84 -7.36 11.94
N SER A 814 -40.87 -6.55 12.23
CA SER A 814 -42.08 -6.51 11.39
C SER A 814 -41.80 -5.98 9.97
N LEU A 815 -40.90 -5.01 9.81
CA LEU A 815 -40.49 -4.50 8.49
C LEU A 815 -39.71 -5.55 7.68
N LYS A 816 -38.85 -6.34 8.33
CA LYS A 816 -38.19 -7.50 7.71
C LYS A 816 -39.23 -8.52 7.24
N GLN A 817 -40.22 -8.85 8.07
CA GLN A 817 -41.32 -9.75 7.70
C GLN A 817 -42.17 -9.22 6.52
N GLN A 818 -42.45 -7.92 6.47
CA GLN A 818 -43.15 -7.30 5.34
C GLN A 818 -42.34 -7.37 4.04
N SER A 819 -41.01 -7.27 4.13
CA SER A 819 -40.12 -7.40 2.97
C SER A 819 -40.18 -8.83 2.39
N HIS A 820 -40.17 -9.85 3.26
CA HIS A 820 -40.39 -11.25 2.85
C HIS A 820 -41.77 -11.46 2.22
N LEU A 821 -42.83 -10.87 2.79
CA LEU A 821 -44.18 -10.94 2.24
C LEU A 821 -44.27 -10.43 0.80
N VAL A 822 -43.59 -9.33 0.48
CA VAL A 822 -43.52 -8.79 -0.90
C VAL A 822 -42.81 -9.77 -1.84
N LEU A 823 -41.69 -10.36 -1.40
CA LEU A 823 -40.94 -11.34 -2.18
C LEU A 823 -41.77 -12.61 -2.44
N TYR A 824 -42.40 -13.17 -1.40
CA TYR A 824 -43.23 -14.37 -1.51
C TYR A 824 -44.45 -14.15 -2.42
N ARG A 825 -45.14 -13.01 -2.32
CA ARG A 825 -46.24 -12.67 -3.23
C ARG A 825 -45.78 -12.56 -4.68
N LYS A 826 -44.60 -11.99 -4.92
CA LYS A 826 -44.01 -11.88 -6.25
C LYS A 826 -43.64 -13.24 -6.82
N GLU A 827 -43.04 -14.11 -6.01
CA GLU A 827 -42.71 -15.48 -6.40
C GLU A 827 -43.97 -16.31 -6.68
N LEU A 828 -44.96 -16.28 -5.77
CA LEU A 828 -46.22 -16.99 -5.92
C LEU A 828 -46.93 -16.61 -7.21
N ARG A 829 -47.01 -15.31 -7.54
CA ARG A 829 -47.61 -14.84 -8.79
C ARG A 829 -46.90 -15.44 -10.01
N ARG A 830 -45.56 -15.44 -10.03
CA ARG A 830 -44.79 -16.01 -11.14
C ARG A 830 -45.05 -17.52 -11.32
N LEU A 831 -45.18 -18.27 -10.22
CA LEU A 831 -45.41 -19.72 -10.28
C LEU A 831 -46.84 -20.05 -10.74
N VAL A 832 -47.84 -19.31 -10.24
CA VAL A 832 -49.26 -19.51 -10.60
C VAL A 832 -49.56 -19.09 -12.03
N ASP A 833 -49.05 -17.93 -12.48
CA ASP A 833 -49.21 -17.45 -13.86
C ASP A 833 -48.61 -18.44 -14.89
N ARG A 834 -47.65 -19.27 -14.47
CA ARG A 834 -47.03 -20.29 -15.31
C ARG A 834 -47.91 -21.54 -15.46
N ASP A 835 -48.52 -21.99 -14.36
CA ASP A 835 -49.46 -23.12 -14.34
C ASP A 835 -50.73 -22.84 -15.16
N GLU A 836 -51.20 -21.59 -15.16
CA GLU A 836 -52.34 -21.16 -15.98
C GLU A 836 -52.01 -21.14 -17.49
N ASN A 837 -50.77 -20.80 -17.86
CA ASN A 837 -50.32 -20.83 -19.25
C ASN A 837 -49.97 -22.24 -19.77
N SER A 838 -49.62 -23.20 -18.90
CA SER A 838 -49.40 -24.60 -19.29
C SER A 838 -50.69 -25.43 -19.37
N ASN A 839 -51.75 -25.04 -18.66
CA ASN A 839 -53.06 -25.70 -18.70
C ASN A 839 -54.06 -25.05 -19.69
N GLY A 840 -53.59 -24.14 -20.54
CA GLY A 840 -54.43 -23.33 -21.44
C GLY A 840 -54.86 -23.99 -22.75
N ASP A 841 -55.12 -25.30 -22.79
CA ASP A 841 -55.81 -25.95 -23.92
C ASP A 841 -56.99 -26.86 -23.52
N ASP A 842 -57.61 -26.61 -22.37
CA ASP A 842 -58.96 -27.13 -22.12
C ASP A 842 -59.89 -26.00 -21.68
N GLY A 843 -60.82 -25.65 -22.57
CA GLY A 843 -61.71 -24.52 -22.40
C GLY A 843 -62.72 -24.74 -21.29
N ASP A 844 -62.77 -23.83 -20.32
CA ASP A 844 -64.01 -23.13 -20.00
C ASP A 844 -63.77 -21.84 -19.21
N THR A 845 -64.60 -20.86 -19.51
CA THR A 845 -64.68 -19.52 -18.93
C THR A 845 -64.97 -19.50 -17.42
N LYS A 846 -64.25 -18.68 -16.62
CA LYS A 846 -64.85 -17.85 -15.54
C LYS A 846 -63.89 -16.85 -14.84
N LYS A 847 -64.24 -15.56 -15.01
CA LYS A 847 -64.22 -14.44 -14.05
C LYS A 847 -62.90 -14.11 -13.31
N ARG A 848 -62.17 -13.15 -13.87
CA ARG A 848 -61.33 -12.20 -13.10
C ARG A 848 -62.21 -11.37 -12.15
N SER A 849 -62.10 -11.61 -10.84
CA SER A 849 -62.45 -10.60 -9.83
C SER A 849 -61.20 -9.78 -9.53
N ARG A 850 -61.25 -8.49 -9.89
CA ARG A 850 -60.33 -7.46 -9.39
C ARG A 850 -60.46 -7.36 -7.88
N LEU A 851 -59.33 -7.35 -7.17
CA LEU A 851 -59.21 -6.82 -5.81
C LEU A 851 -58.01 -5.87 -5.81
N ASP A 852 -58.34 -4.62 -5.46
CA ASP A 852 -57.45 -3.51 -5.13
C ASP A 852 -56.63 -3.78 -3.86
#